data_AF-A0A9W8GTP8-F1
#
_entry.id   AF-A0A9W8GTP8-F1
#
_cell.length_a   1.000
_cell.length_b   1.000
_cell.length_c   1.000
_cell.angle_alpha   90.00
_cell.angle_beta   90.00
_cell.angle_gamma   90.00
#
_symmetry.space_group_name_H-M   'P 1'
#
loop_
_entity.id
_entity.type
_entity.pdbx_description
1 polymer ?
#
loop_
_entity_poly.entity_id
_entity_poly.type
_entity_poly.pdbx_seq_one_letter_code
_entity_poly.pdbx_strand_id
1 'polypeptide(L)'
;MVDSIAVGGGDGQLRNVEYILLAEFDIDRGAILKHQYPRPTGADDSHLAELMLPDGAHARESDWTMFFLNQKAPDESGKVAADGLPLLYVLNLVRTKHDKEVRRGAIVKAMAVCTRHRFIHIYQAILMLALENYYRAPTEDTLAELYKSANQMDLACMPQLSRHETTILRFSDDQNMFEERFMQLENERKLLDSLVRDSERLDLAQDSTLAELAASDDAGVAARRGTVSDVSASRMRAPSTRNKDRRFFDTEIVYSGVKLPIRVPMTVYPEEIGDFSLIQLLTTFGGSLPATSGSKNTHPHLESSGQYTHPIILLMNGLLTQKRIIFLGHGKPAGEVANYVLAAVALGSGGGGVLRGFANRAFPYTNLTNLDTLLSFSGYIAGVTNPAFEEHPEWWDLLCNINTGKITVSPALLMPTGGGGHAKSQTESLRRSLDSVSLSRNRSFSSREGKPDKWNNLDTDFIQDLMLAIERHYGEVAIRAKVENYVRHFMSLVPLYEYERDGLTRLGDPAHIAAAEKTGVDGYCISPGDKESREREIGFYQNRIEGFIGTQAYDNAVADYQSMHASSFIRGIDIAHMVYCLRNSTNLDVNEVEAIYKHLDEQVVTDEQVTELLASLPQSQGGLQPLAYGFYHPSLAIRLYTVRLFEKIEGNQAGARYVRSTNFFHQCAFSNLRHAFAC
;
A
#
# COMPACT_ATOMS: atom_id res chain seq x y z
N MET A 1 7.29 -5.84 14.38
CA MET A 1 6.60 -7.13 14.59
C MET A 1 6.17 -7.62 13.21
N VAL A 2 7.05 -8.33 12.51
CA VAL A 2 7.04 -9.80 12.41
C VAL A 2 5.62 -10.30 12.11
N ASP A 3 5.30 -10.40 10.82
CA ASP A 3 4.25 -11.27 10.28
C ASP A 3 4.66 -12.75 10.50
N SER A 4 5.00 -13.12 11.74
CA SER A 4 5.06 -14.52 12.16
C SER A 4 3.63 -14.94 12.42
N ILE A 5 2.95 -15.26 11.33
CA ILE A 5 1.69 -15.99 11.34
C ILE A 5 1.99 -17.36 11.94
N ALA A 6 1.85 -17.49 13.25
CA ALA A 6 1.71 -18.78 13.90
C ALA A 6 0.31 -19.32 13.54
N VAL A 7 0.27 -20.24 12.58
CA VAL A 7 -0.95 -20.93 12.14
C VAL A 7 -1.38 -21.93 13.21
N GLY A 8 -2.56 -21.70 13.79
CA GLY A 8 -3.32 -22.77 14.43
C GLY A 8 -3.98 -23.65 13.35
N GLY A 9 -3.51 -24.90 13.23
CA GLY A 9 -4.14 -25.94 12.43
C GLY A 9 -3.16 -26.72 11.55
N GLY A 10 -2.61 -27.81 12.09
CA GLY A 10 -2.02 -28.97 11.39
C GLY A 10 -1.14 -28.71 10.16
N ASP A 11 0.19 -28.86 10.35
CA ASP A 11 1.30 -28.63 9.42
C ASP A 11 1.82 -27.18 9.38
N GLY A 12 2.80 -26.89 10.24
CA GLY A 12 3.48 -25.60 10.41
C GLY A 12 4.38 -25.15 9.25
N GLN A 13 4.03 -25.48 8.01
CA GLN A 13 4.73 -25.00 6.82
C GLN A 13 3.96 -23.81 6.24
N LEU A 14 4.62 -22.65 6.13
CA LEU A 14 4.05 -21.46 5.48
C LEU A 14 3.70 -21.80 4.03
N ARG A 15 2.41 -21.86 3.72
CA ARG A 15 1.89 -22.16 2.38
C ARG A 15 1.75 -20.86 1.59
N ASN A 16 2.19 -20.89 0.33
CA ASN A 16 2.00 -19.76 -0.58
C ASN A 16 0.53 -19.62 -1.01
N VAL A 17 -0.16 -20.74 -1.21
CA VAL A 17 -1.56 -20.80 -1.62
C VAL A 17 -2.31 -21.71 -0.65
N GLU A 18 -3.43 -21.22 -0.12
CA GLU A 18 -4.26 -21.97 0.84
C GLU A 18 -5.31 -22.82 0.16
N TYR A 19 -5.95 -22.29 -0.90
CA TYR A 19 -7.04 -22.96 -1.60
C TYR A 19 -6.99 -22.70 -3.10
N ILE A 20 -7.44 -23.70 -3.85
CA ILE A 20 -7.83 -23.58 -5.26
C ILE A 20 -9.33 -23.83 -5.34
N LEU A 21 -10.04 -22.92 -6.01
CA LEU A 21 -11.48 -23.03 -6.22
C LEU A 21 -11.77 -23.24 -7.70
N LEU A 22 -12.81 -24.01 -7.99
CA LEU A 22 -13.33 -24.19 -9.35
C LEU A 22 -14.84 -24.03 -9.35
N ALA A 23 -15.34 -23.11 -10.18
CA ALA A 23 -16.75 -22.92 -10.44
C ALA A 23 -17.08 -23.17 -11.92
N GLU A 24 -18.28 -23.65 -12.18
CA GLU A 24 -18.81 -23.87 -13.53
C GLU A 24 -20.23 -23.31 -13.62
N PHE A 25 -20.63 -22.89 -14.82
CA PHE A 25 -22.01 -22.50 -15.07
C PHE A 25 -22.83 -23.72 -15.49
N ASP A 26 -23.80 -24.10 -14.66
CA ASP A 26 -24.79 -25.12 -14.95
C ASP A 26 -26.05 -24.50 -15.58
N ILE A 27 -26.61 -25.18 -16.57
CA ILE A 27 -27.74 -24.65 -17.36
C ILE A 27 -29.03 -24.57 -16.53
N ASP A 28 -29.22 -25.50 -15.60
CA ASP A 28 -30.43 -25.67 -14.81
C ASP A 28 -30.29 -25.01 -13.43
N ARG A 29 -29.07 -25.02 -12.86
CA ARG A 29 -28.80 -24.51 -11.50
C ARG A 29 -28.11 -23.15 -11.47
N GLY A 30 -27.60 -22.65 -12.59
CA GLY A 30 -26.82 -21.41 -12.64
C GLY A 30 -25.37 -21.61 -12.19
N ALA A 31 -24.79 -20.61 -11.51
CA ALA A 31 -23.42 -20.69 -11.01
C ALA A 31 -23.30 -21.77 -9.91
N ILE A 32 -22.39 -22.73 -10.08
CA ILE A 32 -22.11 -23.76 -9.08
C ILE A 32 -20.61 -23.82 -8.76
N LEU A 33 -20.30 -23.95 -7.48
CA LEU A 33 -18.95 -24.28 -7.03
C LEU A 33 -18.79 -25.80 -7.14
N LYS A 34 -17.84 -26.24 -7.97
CA LYS A 34 -17.68 -27.66 -8.30
C LYS A 34 -16.64 -28.34 -7.43
N HIS A 35 -15.50 -27.70 -7.21
CA HIS A 35 -14.42 -28.24 -6.40
C HIS A 35 -13.77 -27.16 -5.52
N GLN A 36 -13.40 -27.58 -4.32
CA GLN A 36 -12.56 -26.84 -3.38
C GLN A 36 -11.38 -27.74 -3.01
N TYR A 37 -10.16 -27.27 -3.24
CA TYR A 37 -8.95 -28.04 -2.96
C TYR A 37 -7.99 -27.23 -2.08
N PRO A 38 -7.30 -27.84 -1.10
CA PRO A 38 -7.31 -29.27 -0.72
C PRO A 38 -8.47 -29.65 0.21
N ARG A 39 -9.18 -28.67 0.76
CA ARG A 39 -10.28 -28.83 1.71
C ARG A 39 -11.30 -27.70 1.50
N PRO A 40 -12.54 -27.84 2.01
CA PRO A 40 -13.52 -26.76 1.97
C PRO A 40 -13.00 -25.50 2.68
N THR A 41 -13.31 -24.34 2.11
CA THR A 41 -12.96 -23.02 2.68
C THR A 41 -13.77 -22.69 3.93
N GLY A 42 -14.98 -23.25 4.05
CA GLY A 42 -15.96 -22.93 5.09
C GLY A 42 -16.86 -21.74 4.76
N ALA A 43 -16.65 -21.08 3.62
CA ALA A 43 -17.60 -20.12 3.06
C ALA A 43 -18.76 -20.84 2.35
N ASP A 44 -19.86 -20.13 2.14
CA ASP A 44 -21.03 -20.67 1.44
C ASP A 44 -20.70 -20.94 -0.05
N ASP A 45 -21.00 -22.15 -0.52
CA ASP A 45 -20.64 -22.61 -1.86
C ASP A 45 -21.37 -21.83 -2.96
N SER A 46 -22.65 -21.48 -2.72
CA SER A 46 -23.44 -20.67 -3.66
C SER A 46 -22.89 -19.27 -3.77
N HIS A 47 -22.56 -18.64 -2.64
CA HIS A 47 -21.94 -17.33 -2.60
C HIS A 47 -20.59 -17.29 -3.35
N LEU A 48 -19.72 -18.28 -3.11
CA LEU A 48 -18.44 -18.38 -3.82
C LEU A 48 -18.61 -18.54 -5.34
N ALA A 49 -19.59 -19.35 -5.76
CA ALA A 49 -19.84 -19.58 -7.18
C ALA A 49 -20.23 -18.29 -7.91
N GLU A 50 -21.06 -17.45 -7.30
CA GLU A 50 -21.50 -16.19 -7.90
C GLU A 50 -20.39 -15.13 -7.95
N LEU A 51 -19.52 -15.07 -6.94
CA LEU A 51 -18.33 -14.21 -6.99
C LEU A 51 -17.33 -14.66 -8.06
N MET A 52 -17.21 -15.98 -8.28
CA MET A 52 -16.33 -16.54 -9.31
C MET A 52 -16.88 -16.39 -10.73
N LEU A 53 -18.20 -16.25 -10.89
CA LEU A 53 -18.89 -16.14 -12.17
C LEU A 53 -19.70 -14.83 -12.20
N PRO A 54 -19.02 -13.67 -12.30
CA PRO A 54 -19.66 -12.37 -12.18
C PRO A 54 -20.69 -12.11 -13.29
N ASP A 55 -21.68 -11.27 -12.98
CA ASP A 55 -22.70 -10.85 -13.94
C ASP A 55 -22.06 -10.25 -15.19
N GLY A 56 -22.45 -10.77 -16.36
CA GLY A 56 -21.91 -10.33 -17.65
C GLY A 56 -20.61 -11.03 -18.10
N ALA A 57 -20.06 -11.98 -17.33
CA ALA A 57 -18.88 -12.77 -17.73
C ALA A 57 -19.09 -13.52 -19.06
N HIS A 58 -20.31 -13.98 -19.33
CA HIS A 58 -20.67 -14.73 -20.53
C HIS A 58 -20.59 -13.90 -21.83
N ALA A 59 -20.58 -12.56 -21.74
CA ALA A 59 -20.45 -11.67 -22.88
C ALA A 59 -19.00 -11.47 -23.33
N ARG A 60 -18.02 -12.09 -22.63
CA ARG A 60 -16.58 -11.90 -22.82
C ARG A 60 -15.87 -13.24 -22.89
N GLU A 61 -14.73 -13.27 -23.58
CA GLU A 61 -13.89 -14.47 -23.67
C GLU A 61 -13.24 -14.81 -22.33
N SER A 62 -12.82 -13.79 -21.58
CA SER A 62 -12.26 -13.93 -20.23
C SER A 62 -12.44 -12.68 -19.40
N ASP A 63 -12.49 -12.83 -18.08
CA ASP A 63 -12.45 -11.74 -17.10
C ASP A 63 -11.62 -12.15 -15.89
N TRP A 64 -10.88 -11.20 -15.32
CA TRP A 64 -10.03 -11.38 -14.15
C TRP A 64 -10.67 -10.68 -12.97
N THR A 65 -11.28 -11.43 -12.07
CA THR A 65 -11.92 -10.86 -10.89
C THR A 65 -11.09 -11.10 -9.65
N MET A 66 -11.28 -10.23 -8.67
CA MET A 66 -10.67 -10.38 -7.37
C MET A 66 -11.72 -10.11 -6.30
N PHE A 67 -11.72 -10.91 -5.26
CA PHE A 67 -12.57 -10.75 -4.09
C PHE A 67 -11.83 -11.27 -2.86
N PHE A 68 -12.32 -10.93 -1.68
CA PHE A 68 -11.67 -11.29 -0.42
C PHE A 68 -12.56 -12.23 0.39
N LEU A 69 -11.93 -13.14 1.14
CA LEU A 69 -12.59 -14.03 2.08
C LEU A 69 -12.10 -13.74 3.50
N ASN A 70 -12.81 -14.27 4.50
CA ASN A 70 -12.60 -14.02 5.94
C ASN A 70 -12.81 -12.57 6.38
N GLN A 71 -13.59 -11.80 5.61
CA GLN A 71 -14.03 -10.48 6.01
C GLN A 71 -15.04 -10.60 7.14
N LYS A 72 -14.86 -9.83 8.20
CA LYS A 72 -15.79 -9.76 9.33
C LYS A 72 -16.23 -8.32 9.52
N ALA A 73 -17.54 -8.14 9.66
CA ALA A 73 -18.08 -6.88 10.12
C ALA A 73 -17.49 -6.57 11.51
N PRO A 74 -17.18 -5.30 11.82
CA PRO A 74 -16.81 -4.92 13.17
C PRO A 74 -17.97 -5.25 14.13
N ASP A 75 -17.64 -5.72 15.34
CA ASP A 75 -18.64 -6.01 16.38
C ASP A 75 -19.35 -4.71 16.80
N GLU A 76 -20.43 -4.78 17.61
CA GLU A 76 -21.19 -3.60 18.09
C GLU A 76 -20.32 -2.52 18.77
N SER A 77 -19.13 -2.90 19.25
CA SER A 77 -18.13 -1.99 19.83
C SER A 77 -17.20 -1.31 18.81
N GLY A 78 -17.42 -1.53 17.51
CA GLY A 78 -16.57 -1.02 16.42
C GLY A 78 -15.25 -1.77 16.24
N LYS A 79 -14.97 -2.78 17.07
CA LYS A 79 -13.73 -3.57 17.01
C LYS A 79 -13.90 -4.78 16.12
N VAL A 80 -12.92 -5.04 15.26
CA VAL A 80 -12.80 -6.33 14.57
C VAL A 80 -12.23 -7.33 15.57
N ALA A 81 -12.93 -8.44 15.80
CA ALA A 81 -12.49 -9.49 16.71
C ALA A 81 -11.03 -9.89 16.45
N ALA A 82 -10.17 -9.81 17.47
CA ALA A 82 -8.74 -10.10 17.39
C ALA A 82 -8.46 -11.58 16.99
N ASP A 83 -9.44 -12.46 17.16
CA ASP A 83 -9.34 -13.91 16.98
C ASP A 83 -9.81 -14.39 15.58
N GLY A 84 -9.87 -13.50 14.59
CA GLY A 84 -10.25 -13.84 13.21
C GLY A 84 -9.12 -14.48 12.38
N LEU A 85 -9.47 -15.38 11.46
CA LEU A 85 -8.57 -15.77 10.37
C LEU A 85 -8.20 -14.51 9.57
N PRO A 86 -6.94 -14.34 9.15
CA PRO A 86 -6.56 -13.18 8.37
C PRO A 86 -7.25 -13.17 7.00
N LEU A 87 -7.32 -11.96 6.43
CA LEU A 87 -7.91 -11.71 5.12
C LEU A 87 -7.24 -12.60 4.07
N LEU A 88 -8.06 -13.24 3.25
CA LEU A 88 -7.60 -14.13 2.19
C LEU A 88 -7.95 -13.50 0.84
N TYR A 89 -6.93 -13.28 0.01
CA TYR A 89 -7.08 -12.65 -1.29
C TYR A 89 -7.34 -13.72 -2.35
N VAL A 90 -8.39 -13.55 -3.15
CA VAL A 90 -8.76 -14.50 -4.19
C VAL A 90 -8.57 -13.85 -5.56
N LEU A 91 -7.67 -14.41 -6.36
CA LEU A 91 -7.53 -14.09 -7.78
C LEU A 91 -8.32 -15.12 -8.59
N ASN A 92 -9.34 -14.68 -9.30
CA ASN A 92 -10.22 -15.54 -10.08
C ASN A 92 -10.11 -15.24 -11.59
N LEU A 93 -9.99 -16.29 -12.38
CA LEU A 93 -10.04 -16.24 -13.83
C LEU A 93 -11.30 -16.96 -14.30
N VAL A 94 -12.22 -16.23 -14.94
CA VAL A 94 -13.32 -16.83 -15.67
C VAL A 94 -13.02 -16.83 -17.16
N ARG A 95 -13.32 -17.94 -17.84
CA ARG A 95 -13.25 -18.05 -19.30
C ARG A 95 -14.56 -18.57 -19.86
N THR A 96 -14.91 -18.06 -21.03
CA THR A 96 -16.04 -18.53 -21.83
C THR A 96 -15.51 -19.09 -23.13
N LYS A 97 -15.78 -20.37 -23.40
CA LYS A 97 -15.48 -20.99 -24.70
C LYS A 97 -16.78 -21.27 -25.44
N HIS A 98 -16.94 -20.72 -26.63
CA HIS A 98 -18.08 -21.02 -27.49
C HIS A 98 -17.95 -22.42 -28.07
N ASP A 99 -18.98 -23.23 -27.87
CA ASP A 99 -19.05 -24.60 -28.37
C ASP A 99 -20.47 -24.87 -28.88
N LYS A 100 -20.59 -25.14 -30.18
CA LYS A 100 -21.87 -25.37 -30.87
C LYS A 100 -22.51 -26.71 -30.49
N GLU A 101 -21.72 -27.65 -29.96
CA GLU A 101 -22.20 -28.97 -29.53
C GLU A 101 -22.96 -28.90 -28.20
N VAL A 102 -22.79 -27.81 -27.43
CA VAL A 102 -23.41 -27.63 -26.11
C VAL A 102 -24.71 -26.83 -26.23
N ARG A 103 -25.74 -27.19 -25.44
CA ARG A 103 -27.10 -26.62 -25.47
C ARG A 103 -27.18 -25.08 -25.49
N ARG A 104 -26.27 -24.37 -24.81
CA ARG A 104 -26.22 -22.89 -24.77
C ARG A 104 -25.20 -22.26 -25.71
N GLY A 105 -24.51 -23.05 -26.54
CA GLY A 105 -23.49 -22.55 -27.46
C GLY A 105 -22.19 -22.08 -26.80
N ALA A 106 -22.04 -22.25 -25.47
CA ALA A 106 -20.86 -21.85 -24.72
C ALA A 106 -20.70 -22.64 -23.40
N ILE A 107 -19.46 -22.79 -22.97
CA ILE A 107 -19.04 -23.40 -21.71
C ILE A 107 -18.27 -22.34 -20.90
N VAL A 108 -18.81 -21.98 -19.73
CA VAL A 108 -18.21 -21.00 -18.81
C VAL A 108 -17.64 -21.72 -17.61
N LYS A 109 -16.35 -21.53 -17.35
CA LYS A 109 -15.64 -22.08 -16.19
C LYS A 109 -14.77 -21.02 -15.55
N ALA A 110 -14.65 -21.09 -14.23
CA ALA A 110 -13.80 -20.21 -13.46
C ALA A 110 -12.89 -21.02 -12.53
N MET A 111 -11.65 -20.58 -12.41
CA MET A 111 -10.67 -21.15 -11.49
C MET A 111 -10.01 -20.02 -10.72
N ALA A 112 -9.86 -20.20 -9.40
CA ALA A 112 -9.30 -19.18 -8.53
C ALA A 112 -8.20 -19.70 -7.61
N VAL A 113 -7.25 -18.82 -7.31
CA VAL A 113 -6.17 -19.03 -6.34
C VAL A 113 -6.45 -18.16 -5.11
N CYS A 114 -6.46 -18.78 -3.93
CA CYS A 114 -6.64 -18.09 -2.66
C CYS A 114 -5.31 -18.05 -1.89
N THR A 115 -4.81 -16.85 -1.61
CA THR A 115 -3.49 -16.63 -1.00
C THR A 115 -3.52 -15.50 0.03
N ARG A 116 -2.56 -15.52 0.96
CA ARG A 116 -2.30 -14.39 1.88
C ARG A 116 -1.30 -13.38 1.31
N HIS A 117 -0.69 -13.69 0.17
CA HIS A 117 0.23 -12.79 -0.50
C HIS A 117 -0.54 -11.63 -1.12
N ARG A 118 -0.08 -10.41 -0.90
CA ARG A 118 -0.69 -9.20 -1.48
C ARG A 118 -0.39 -9.08 -2.98
N PHE A 119 0.71 -9.66 -3.44
CA PHE A 119 1.13 -9.68 -4.84
C PHE A 119 0.45 -10.79 -5.66
N ILE A 120 -0.88 -10.91 -5.55
CA ILE A 120 -1.65 -12.05 -6.10
C ILE A 120 -1.47 -12.28 -7.61
N HIS A 121 -1.17 -11.24 -8.39
CA HIS A 121 -1.11 -11.34 -9.85
C HIS A 121 0.05 -12.19 -10.37
N ILE A 122 1.03 -12.53 -9.51
CA ILE A 122 2.07 -13.51 -9.88
C ILE A 122 1.46 -14.86 -10.31
N TYR A 123 0.25 -15.18 -9.86
CA TYR A 123 -0.42 -16.44 -10.19
C TYR A 123 -1.20 -16.41 -11.51
N GLN A 124 -1.28 -15.27 -12.23
CA GLN A 124 -2.06 -15.18 -13.47
C GLN A 124 -1.58 -16.18 -14.53
N ALA A 125 -0.26 -16.28 -14.74
CA ALA A 125 0.30 -17.14 -15.77
C ALA A 125 0.01 -18.64 -15.52
N ILE A 126 0.17 -19.09 -14.27
CA ILE A 126 -0.11 -20.48 -13.92
C ILE A 126 -1.61 -20.79 -13.93
N LEU A 127 -2.46 -19.84 -13.52
CA LEU A 127 -3.91 -20.00 -13.51
C LEU A 127 -4.48 -20.12 -14.94
N MET A 128 -3.95 -19.33 -15.88
CA MET A 128 -4.30 -19.44 -17.31
C MET A 128 -3.98 -20.84 -17.87
N LEU A 129 -2.79 -21.35 -17.57
CA LEU A 129 -2.34 -22.66 -18.03
C LEU A 129 -3.13 -23.80 -17.38
N ALA A 130 -3.41 -23.70 -16.09
CA ALA A 130 -4.17 -24.70 -15.35
C ALA A 130 -5.63 -24.77 -15.81
N LEU A 131 -6.29 -23.62 -15.99
CA LEU A 131 -7.66 -23.58 -16.49
C LEU A 131 -7.73 -24.13 -17.93
N GLU A 132 -6.74 -23.83 -18.79
CA GLU A 132 -6.68 -24.40 -20.13
C GLU A 132 -6.53 -25.93 -20.11
N ASN A 133 -5.66 -26.46 -19.25
CA ASN A 133 -5.51 -27.90 -19.07
C ASN A 133 -6.82 -28.54 -18.56
N TYR A 134 -7.52 -27.90 -17.63
CA TYR A 134 -8.83 -28.36 -17.15
C TYR A 134 -9.91 -28.37 -18.24
N TYR A 135 -9.87 -27.43 -19.19
CA TYR A 135 -10.74 -27.47 -20.37
C TYR A 135 -10.44 -28.66 -21.29
N ARG A 136 -9.18 -29.09 -21.39
CA ARG A 136 -8.79 -30.26 -22.20
C ARG A 136 -9.11 -31.58 -21.50
N ALA A 137 -8.89 -31.64 -20.19
CA ALA A 137 -9.14 -32.81 -19.36
C ALA A 137 -9.69 -32.36 -17.99
N PRO A 138 -11.02 -32.42 -17.78
CA PRO A 138 -11.64 -31.93 -16.55
C PRO A 138 -11.45 -32.92 -15.39
N THR A 139 -10.26 -32.93 -14.78
CA THR A 139 -9.91 -33.79 -13.64
C THR A 139 -9.58 -32.99 -12.40
N GLU A 140 -9.88 -33.53 -11.22
CA GLU A 140 -9.49 -32.94 -9.93
C GLU A 140 -7.95 -32.90 -9.77
N ASP A 141 -7.24 -33.80 -10.43
CA ASP A 141 -5.77 -33.83 -10.45
C ASP A 141 -5.15 -32.53 -10.95
N THR A 142 -5.82 -31.81 -11.86
CA THR A 142 -5.33 -30.50 -12.33
C THR A 142 -5.31 -29.45 -11.21
N LEU A 143 -6.30 -29.47 -10.31
CA LEU A 143 -6.34 -28.58 -9.15
C LEU A 143 -5.24 -28.98 -8.14
N ALA A 144 -5.04 -30.28 -7.94
CA ALA A 144 -4.00 -30.79 -7.07
C ALA A 144 -2.59 -30.45 -7.57
N GLU A 145 -2.36 -30.57 -8.89
CA GLU A 145 -1.12 -30.16 -9.54
C GLU A 145 -0.90 -28.65 -9.40
N LEU A 146 -1.93 -27.83 -9.68
CA LEU A 146 -1.86 -26.37 -9.54
C LEU A 146 -1.50 -25.97 -8.11
N TYR A 147 -2.20 -26.53 -7.13
CA TYR A 147 -1.95 -26.27 -5.71
C TYR A 147 -0.53 -26.67 -5.30
N LYS A 148 -0.06 -27.84 -5.75
CA LYS A 148 1.30 -28.33 -5.47
C LYS A 148 2.34 -27.41 -6.11
N SER A 149 2.20 -27.10 -7.39
CA SER A 149 3.12 -26.21 -8.12
C SER A 149 3.21 -24.82 -7.49
N ALA A 150 2.07 -24.21 -7.14
CA ALA A 150 2.06 -22.89 -6.52
C ALA A 150 2.71 -22.87 -5.13
N ASN A 151 2.56 -23.95 -4.35
CA ASN A 151 3.20 -24.09 -3.04
C ASN A 151 4.66 -24.55 -3.10
N GLN A 152 5.13 -25.06 -4.24
CA GLN A 152 6.55 -25.39 -4.48
C GLN A 152 7.39 -24.17 -4.88
N MET A 153 6.76 -23.01 -5.13
CA MET A 153 7.47 -21.76 -5.40
C MET A 153 8.40 -21.42 -4.22
N ASP A 154 9.70 -21.41 -4.49
CA ASP A 154 10.72 -21.16 -3.47
C ASP A 154 10.87 -19.65 -3.23
N LEU A 155 10.65 -19.24 -1.98
CA LEU A 155 10.82 -17.88 -1.49
C LEU A 155 11.88 -17.81 -0.36
N ALA A 156 12.64 -18.89 -0.10
CA ALA A 156 13.56 -18.97 1.04
C ALA A 156 14.69 -17.92 0.97
N CYS A 157 15.16 -17.59 -0.24
CA CYS A 157 16.20 -16.58 -0.45
C CYS A 157 15.64 -15.15 -0.59
N MET A 158 14.35 -14.94 -0.33
CA MET A 158 13.74 -13.61 -0.39
C MET A 158 14.07 -12.84 0.91
N PRO A 159 14.80 -11.71 0.85
CA PRO A 159 15.16 -10.96 2.06
C PRO A 159 13.94 -10.41 2.78
N GLN A 160 13.93 -10.48 4.11
CA GLN A 160 12.95 -9.76 4.92
C GLN A 160 13.44 -8.33 5.14
N LEU A 161 12.73 -7.37 4.58
CA LEU A 161 13.03 -5.94 4.74
C LEU A 161 12.15 -5.35 5.83
N SER A 162 12.72 -4.48 6.65
CA SER A 162 11.94 -3.65 7.57
C SER A 162 11.11 -2.61 6.81
N ARG A 163 10.11 -2.01 7.47
CA ARG A 163 9.30 -0.92 6.86
C ARG A 163 10.17 0.19 6.28
N HIS A 164 11.19 0.63 7.03
CA HIS A 164 12.12 1.67 6.59
C HIS A 164 12.93 1.25 5.37
N GLU A 165 13.41 0.00 5.33
CA GLU A 165 14.15 -0.54 4.19
C GLU A 165 13.26 -0.70 2.95
N THR A 166 12.02 -1.17 3.12
CA THR A 166 11.03 -1.23 2.04
C THR A 166 10.77 0.17 1.47
N THR A 167 10.62 1.18 2.31
CA THR A 167 10.46 2.59 1.88
C THR A 167 11.70 3.10 1.13
N ILE A 168 12.90 2.81 1.64
CA ILE A 168 14.17 3.17 0.97
C ILE A 168 14.25 2.51 -0.41
N LEU A 169 14.00 1.21 -0.51
CA LEU A 169 14.05 0.46 -1.77
C LEU A 169 13.01 0.97 -2.78
N ARG A 170 11.80 1.30 -2.31
CA ARG A 170 10.70 1.82 -3.13
C ARG A 170 11.02 3.16 -3.79
N PHE A 171 11.69 4.05 -3.07
CA PHE A 171 12.01 5.40 -3.54
C PHE A 171 13.46 5.62 -3.93
N SER A 172 14.26 4.56 -3.96
CA SER A 172 15.64 4.62 -4.42
C SER A 172 15.71 4.71 -5.94
N ASP A 173 16.62 5.52 -6.46
CA ASP A 173 16.95 5.54 -7.90
C ASP A 173 17.88 4.38 -8.29
N ASP A 174 18.54 3.76 -7.30
CA ASP A 174 19.44 2.63 -7.48
C ASP A 174 18.67 1.31 -7.49
N GLN A 175 18.66 0.65 -8.65
CA GLN A 175 18.01 -0.65 -8.85
C GLN A 175 18.66 -1.77 -8.02
N ASN A 176 19.91 -1.60 -7.58
CA ASN A 176 20.64 -2.63 -6.85
C ASN A 176 20.64 -2.38 -5.33
N MET A 177 19.78 -1.50 -4.81
CA MET A 177 19.71 -1.20 -3.37
C MET A 177 19.49 -2.49 -2.55
N PHE A 178 20.27 -2.66 -1.47
CA PHE A 178 20.30 -3.85 -0.60
C PHE A 178 20.69 -5.18 -1.29
N GLU A 179 21.32 -5.13 -2.47
CA GLU A 179 21.80 -6.33 -3.19
C GLU A 179 22.64 -7.28 -2.31
N GLU A 180 23.39 -6.74 -1.35
CA GLU A 180 24.22 -7.48 -0.41
C GLU A 180 23.41 -8.53 0.36
N ARG A 181 22.17 -8.22 0.76
CA ARG A 181 21.30 -9.15 1.50
C ARG A 181 20.85 -10.32 0.63
N PHE A 182 20.56 -10.08 -0.64
CA PHE A 182 20.24 -11.16 -1.58
C PHE A 182 21.44 -12.08 -1.76
N MET A 183 22.63 -11.51 -1.96
CA MET A 183 23.86 -12.29 -2.12
C MET A 183 24.17 -13.12 -0.87
N GLN A 184 23.97 -12.56 0.32
CA GLN A 184 24.17 -13.27 1.57
C GLN A 184 23.29 -14.52 1.66
N LEU A 185 21.97 -14.37 1.46
CA LEU A 185 21.03 -15.48 1.51
C LEU A 185 21.30 -16.53 0.42
N GLU A 186 21.61 -16.09 -0.80
CA GLU A 186 22.00 -16.98 -1.89
C GLU A 186 23.27 -17.80 -1.55
N ASN A 187 24.24 -17.20 -0.86
CA ASN A 187 25.47 -17.87 -0.45
C ASN A 187 25.23 -18.83 0.72
N GLU A 188 24.45 -18.42 1.72
CA GLU A 188 24.04 -19.28 2.84
C GLU A 188 23.29 -20.51 2.33
N ARG A 189 22.38 -20.33 1.38
CA ARG A 189 21.66 -21.44 0.74
C ARG A 189 22.60 -22.41 0.02
N LYS A 190 23.54 -21.91 -0.78
CA LYS A 190 24.54 -22.74 -1.47
C LYS A 190 25.39 -23.54 -0.49
N LEU A 191 25.76 -22.94 0.64
CA LEU A 191 26.52 -23.60 1.69
C LEU A 191 25.69 -24.72 2.33
N LEU A 192 24.43 -24.47 2.69
CA LEU A 192 23.53 -25.50 3.21
C LEU A 192 23.33 -26.65 2.22
N ASP A 193 23.10 -26.36 0.95
CA ASP A 193 22.95 -27.37 -0.10
C ASP A 193 24.22 -28.19 -0.32
N SER A 194 25.40 -27.63 -0.03
CA SER A 194 26.68 -28.37 -0.08
C SER A 194 26.82 -29.29 1.14
N LEU A 195 26.46 -28.82 2.33
CA LEU A 195 26.51 -29.61 3.57
C LEU A 195 25.53 -30.78 3.53
N VAL A 196 24.31 -30.59 3.01
CA VAL A 196 23.32 -31.67 2.85
C VAL A 196 23.85 -32.74 1.91
N ARG A 197 24.42 -32.34 0.76
CA ARG A 197 25.03 -33.29 -0.20
C ARG A 197 26.20 -34.05 0.39
N ASP A 198 27.01 -33.40 1.22
CA ASP A 198 28.11 -34.07 1.90
C ASP A 198 27.62 -35.02 3.01
N SER A 199 26.54 -34.68 3.72
CA SER A 199 25.87 -35.58 4.67
C SER A 199 25.30 -36.81 3.98
N GLU A 200 24.54 -36.64 2.88
CA GLU A 200 23.98 -37.76 2.11
C GLU A 200 25.08 -38.68 1.56
N ARG A 201 26.24 -38.12 1.17
CA ARG A 201 27.41 -38.91 0.77
C ARG A 201 28.01 -39.72 1.92
N LEU A 202 28.04 -39.16 3.13
CA LEU A 202 28.54 -39.85 4.32
C LEU A 202 27.57 -40.94 4.77
N ASP A 203 26.26 -40.71 4.68
CA ASP A 203 25.23 -41.70 5.01
C ASP A 203 25.26 -42.88 4.02
N LEU A 204 25.40 -42.60 2.70
CA LEU A 204 25.60 -43.63 1.68
C LEU A 204 26.90 -44.41 1.88
N ALA A 205 27.96 -43.78 2.37
CA ALA A 205 29.22 -44.44 2.68
C ALA A 205 29.11 -45.35 3.93
N GLN A 206 28.30 -44.97 4.91
CA GLN A 206 27.99 -45.79 6.08
C GLN A 206 27.11 -47.00 5.71
N ASP A 207 26.12 -46.81 4.85
CA ASP A 207 25.30 -47.92 4.33
C ASP A 207 26.12 -48.87 3.45
N SER A 208 27.07 -48.38 2.65
CA SER A 208 27.95 -49.24 1.86
C SER A 208 28.94 -50.04 2.71
N THR A 209 29.42 -49.50 3.84
CA THR A 209 30.30 -50.25 4.75
C THR A 209 29.53 -51.29 5.57
N LEU A 210 28.25 -51.06 5.88
CA LEU A 210 27.35 -52.05 6.45
C LEU A 210 26.93 -53.14 5.44
N ALA A 211 26.74 -52.78 4.17
CA ALA A 211 26.45 -53.73 3.09
C ALA A 211 27.67 -54.59 2.69
N GLU A 212 28.89 -54.04 2.70
CA GLU A 212 30.13 -54.81 2.46
C GLU A 212 30.44 -55.80 3.59
N LEU A 213 30.02 -55.54 4.84
CA LEU A 213 30.11 -56.50 5.94
C LEU A 213 29.04 -57.60 5.89
N ALA A 214 27.96 -57.41 5.11
CA ALA A 214 26.91 -58.40 4.88
C ALA A 214 27.10 -59.23 3.60
N ALA A 215 27.98 -58.79 2.69
CA ALA A 215 28.16 -59.37 1.36
C ALA A 215 29.61 -59.84 1.06
N SER A 216 30.36 -60.26 2.09
CA SER A 216 31.68 -60.89 1.92
C SER A 216 31.59 -62.41 2.04
N ASP A 217 31.12 -63.07 0.97
CA ASP A 217 31.50 -64.44 0.60
C ASP A 217 31.17 -64.61 -0.90
N ASP A 218 32.02 -64.05 -1.77
CA ASP A 218 32.66 -64.78 -2.88
C ASP A 218 33.52 -63.82 -3.71
N ALA A 219 34.74 -64.26 -4.05
CA ALA A 219 35.79 -63.47 -4.68
C ALA A 219 35.84 -63.72 -6.19
N GLY A 220 36.00 -62.68 -7.01
CA GLY A 220 36.11 -62.87 -8.47
C GLY A 220 36.47 -61.65 -9.31
N VAL A 221 37.74 -61.24 -9.22
CA VAL A 221 38.57 -60.47 -10.16
C VAL A 221 38.05 -60.31 -11.62
N ALA A 222 37.96 -59.07 -12.14
CA ALA A 222 38.55 -58.67 -13.44
C ALA A 222 38.41 -57.17 -13.80
N ALA A 223 39.56 -56.47 -13.79
CA ALA A 223 40.05 -55.42 -14.69
C ALA A 223 39.10 -54.62 -15.61
N ARG A 224 39.28 -53.29 -15.65
CA ARG A 224 40.05 -52.60 -16.71
C ARG A 224 40.21 -51.09 -16.47
N ARG A 225 41.36 -50.61 -16.94
CA ARG A 225 41.94 -49.27 -16.80
C ARG A 225 41.74 -48.49 -18.11
N GLY A 226 41.50 -47.18 -18.01
CA GLY A 226 41.52 -46.21 -19.12
C GLY A 226 40.35 -45.22 -18.98
N THR A 227 40.47 -43.91 -19.16
CA THR A 227 41.53 -43.04 -19.68
C THR A 227 41.17 -41.62 -19.26
N VAL A 228 42.18 -40.80 -18.99
CA VAL A 228 42.06 -39.37 -18.72
C VAL A 228 41.75 -38.65 -20.04
N SER A 229 40.60 -37.99 -20.14
CA SER A 229 40.32 -37.00 -21.17
C SER A 229 39.09 -36.16 -20.82
N ASP A 230 39.29 -34.84 -20.82
CA ASP A 230 38.34 -33.74 -20.97
C ASP A 230 37.19 -33.56 -19.97
N VAL A 231 37.43 -32.66 -19.00
CA VAL A 231 36.37 -31.82 -18.42
C VAL A 231 36.86 -30.36 -18.31
N SER A 232 37.31 -29.79 -19.42
CA SER A 232 37.46 -28.34 -19.59
C SER A 232 36.35 -27.81 -20.48
N ALA A 233 35.10 -27.83 -20.01
CA ALA A 233 33.98 -27.08 -20.59
C ALA A 233 32.72 -27.19 -19.72
N SER A 234 32.71 -26.52 -18.57
CA SER A 234 31.56 -25.71 -18.11
C SER A 234 31.95 -25.06 -16.78
N ARG A 235 32.89 -24.10 -16.83
CA ARG A 235 32.76 -22.96 -15.92
C ARG A 235 31.46 -22.31 -16.32
N MET A 236 30.35 -22.70 -15.68
CA MET A 236 29.16 -21.87 -15.67
C MET A 236 29.62 -20.52 -15.16
N ARG A 237 29.78 -19.61 -16.12
CA ARG A 237 29.87 -18.18 -15.91
C ARG A 237 28.75 -17.86 -14.93
N ALA A 238 29.12 -17.50 -13.69
CA ALA A 238 28.14 -17.00 -12.72
C ALA A 238 27.28 -15.98 -13.48
N PRO A 239 25.95 -16.10 -13.48
CA PRO A 239 25.11 -15.12 -14.16
C PRO A 239 25.53 -13.76 -13.62
N SER A 240 25.95 -12.86 -14.50
CA SER A 240 26.48 -11.57 -14.09
C SER A 240 25.44 -10.90 -13.19
N THR A 241 25.81 -10.69 -11.93
CA THR A 241 25.00 -9.99 -10.92
C THR A 241 24.86 -8.49 -11.24
N ARG A 242 25.61 -7.98 -12.21
CA ARG A 242 25.48 -6.61 -12.70
C ARG A 242 24.11 -6.41 -13.35
N ASN A 243 23.28 -5.61 -12.67
CA ASN A 243 22.01 -5.02 -13.14
C ASN A 243 20.74 -5.86 -12.89
N LYS A 244 20.63 -6.55 -11.75
CA LYS A 244 19.34 -7.13 -11.31
C LYS A 244 18.57 -6.09 -10.50
N ASP A 245 17.37 -5.73 -10.96
CA ASP A 245 16.46 -4.86 -10.20
C ASP A 245 15.96 -5.56 -8.94
N ARG A 246 16.48 -5.14 -7.77
CA ARG A 246 16.20 -5.70 -6.45
C ARG A 246 14.86 -5.26 -5.87
N ARG A 247 14.11 -4.40 -6.57
CA ARG A 247 12.70 -4.17 -6.25
C ARG A 247 11.83 -5.40 -6.50
N PHE A 248 12.36 -6.37 -7.26
CA PHE A 248 11.74 -7.66 -7.51
C PHE A 248 12.65 -8.79 -7.04
N PHE A 249 12.05 -9.84 -6.51
CA PHE A 249 12.68 -11.12 -6.27
C PHE A 249 12.28 -12.09 -7.39
N ASP A 250 13.26 -12.54 -8.17
CA ASP A 250 13.03 -13.46 -9.27
C ASP A 250 13.00 -14.91 -8.74
N THR A 251 11.92 -15.63 -9.03
CA THR A 251 11.74 -17.05 -8.70
C THR A 251 11.07 -17.77 -9.89
N GLU A 252 10.82 -19.07 -9.77
CA GLU A 252 10.12 -19.84 -10.81
C GLU A 252 9.06 -20.77 -10.21
N ILE A 253 7.99 -21.00 -10.98
CA ILE A 253 7.01 -22.03 -10.69
C ILE A 253 7.06 -23.06 -11.81
N VAL A 254 7.12 -24.35 -11.46
CA VAL A 254 7.07 -25.45 -12.43
C VAL A 254 5.66 -26.02 -12.47
N TYR A 255 5.00 -25.98 -13.62
CA TYR A 255 3.66 -26.55 -13.83
C TYR A 255 3.61 -27.36 -15.13
N SER A 256 3.18 -28.62 -15.06
CA SER A 256 3.18 -29.57 -16.18
C SER A 256 4.51 -29.62 -16.96
N GLY A 257 5.63 -29.54 -16.24
CA GLY A 257 6.99 -29.54 -16.80
C GLY A 257 7.45 -28.21 -17.41
N VAL A 258 6.59 -27.20 -17.48
CA VAL A 258 6.92 -25.85 -17.94
C VAL A 258 7.40 -25.01 -16.76
N LYS A 259 8.57 -24.37 -16.91
CA LYS A 259 9.11 -23.41 -15.93
C LYS A 259 8.59 -22.01 -16.24
N LEU A 260 7.80 -21.45 -15.35
CA LEU A 260 7.23 -20.10 -15.43
C LEU A 260 8.08 -19.16 -14.56
N PRO A 261 8.77 -18.16 -15.15
CA PRO A 261 9.50 -17.17 -14.36
C PRO A 261 8.51 -16.23 -13.66
N ILE A 262 8.71 -16.02 -12.36
CA ILE A 262 7.89 -15.17 -11.50
C ILE A 262 8.76 -14.06 -10.92
N ARG A 263 8.22 -12.85 -10.87
CA ARG A 263 8.86 -11.69 -10.24
C ARG A 263 8.01 -11.21 -9.09
N VAL A 264 8.46 -11.44 -7.87
CA VAL A 264 7.76 -11.05 -6.64
C VAL A 264 8.15 -9.63 -6.26
N PRO A 265 7.23 -8.67 -6.17
CA PRO A 265 7.56 -7.30 -5.80
C PRO A 265 7.90 -7.18 -4.30
N MET A 266 9.02 -6.52 -3.98
CA MET A 266 9.55 -6.33 -2.62
C MET A 266 9.08 -5.02 -1.95
N THR A 267 8.36 -4.18 -2.69
CA THR A 267 8.02 -2.80 -2.29
C THR A 267 6.53 -2.56 -2.04
N VAL A 268 5.76 -3.66 -1.91
CA VAL A 268 4.31 -3.64 -1.70
C VAL A 268 3.99 -3.27 -0.26
N TYR A 269 3.20 -2.22 -0.08
CA TYR A 269 2.71 -1.82 1.25
C TYR A 269 1.50 -2.64 1.71
N PRO A 270 1.16 -2.65 3.02
CA PRO A 270 0.13 -3.53 3.56
C PRO A 270 -1.27 -3.38 2.96
N GLU A 271 -1.64 -2.17 2.54
CA GLU A 271 -2.94 -1.86 1.92
C GLU A 271 -2.88 -1.86 0.38
N GLU A 272 -1.71 -2.17 -0.21
CA GLU A 272 -1.59 -2.38 -1.66
C GLU A 272 -1.83 -3.85 -1.96
N ILE A 273 -2.95 -4.15 -2.61
CA ILE A 273 -3.36 -5.52 -2.93
C ILE A 273 -3.46 -5.64 -4.44
N GLY A 274 -2.66 -6.52 -5.01
CA GLY A 274 -2.50 -6.66 -6.44
C GLY A 274 -2.02 -5.39 -7.15
N ASP A 275 -2.26 -5.38 -8.45
CA ASP A 275 -1.96 -4.34 -9.40
C ASP A 275 -3.26 -3.60 -9.66
N PHE A 276 -3.26 -2.33 -9.31
CA PHE A 276 -4.32 -1.38 -9.60
C PHE A 276 -3.68 -0.10 -10.12
N SER A 277 -4.44 0.69 -10.86
CA SER A 277 -3.98 1.99 -11.36
C SER A 277 -4.68 3.11 -10.61
N LEU A 278 -3.90 3.80 -9.76
CA LEU A 278 -4.38 5.02 -9.12
C LEU A 278 -4.51 6.13 -10.16
N ILE A 279 -3.63 6.16 -11.17
CA ILE A 279 -3.72 7.11 -12.28
C ILE A 279 -5.06 6.95 -13.02
N GLN A 280 -5.50 5.72 -13.29
CA GLN A 280 -6.79 5.46 -13.93
C GLN A 280 -7.96 5.99 -13.08
N LEU A 281 -7.96 5.75 -11.77
CA LEU A 281 -8.98 6.31 -10.86
C LEU A 281 -8.99 7.84 -10.92
N LEU A 282 -7.83 8.47 -10.78
CA LEU A 282 -7.68 9.92 -10.73
C LEU A 282 -8.08 10.57 -12.06
N THR A 283 -7.70 9.99 -13.19
CA THR A 283 -8.09 10.48 -14.52
C THR A 283 -9.58 10.32 -14.80
N THR A 284 -10.19 9.22 -14.34
CA THR A 284 -11.63 8.96 -14.53
C THR A 284 -12.49 9.97 -13.78
N PHE A 285 -12.13 10.29 -12.54
CA PHE A 285 -12.95 11.17 -11.68
C PHE A 285 -12.43 12.61 -11.57
N GLY A 286 -11.21 12.89 -12.03
CA GLY A 286 -10.57 14.22 -11.92
C GLY A 286 -11.06 15.25 -12.93
N GLY A 287 -11.65 14.82 -14.05
CA GLY A 287 -12.23 15.73 -15.06
C GLY A 287 -13.70 16.09 -14.83
N SER A 288 -14.34 15.46 -13.83
CA SER A 288 -15.75 15.69 -13.53
C SER A 288 -15.91 17.05 -12.87
N LEU A 289 -16.73 17.94 -13.46
CA LEU A 289 -17.16 19.14 -12.76
C LEU A 289 -17.78 18.72 -11.42
N PRO A 290 -17.58 19.48 -10.32
CA PRO A 290 -18.21 19.18 -9.04
C PRO A 290 -19.69 18.92 -9.31
N ALA A 291 -20.15 17.71 -9.03
CA ALA A 291 -21.54 17.38 -9.23
C ALA A 291 -22.32 18.37 -8.38
N THR A 292 -23.05 19.29 -9.04
CA THR A 292 -24.02 20.13 -8.37
C THR A 292 -25.06 19.19 -7.82
N SER A 293 -24.88 18.81 -6.55
CA SER A 293 -25.92 18.14 -5.80
C SER A 293 -27.14 19.04 -5.91
N GLY A 294 -28.25 18.52 -6.43
CA GLY A 294 -29.53 19.25 -6.42
C GLY A 294 -30.00 19.58 -5.00
N SER A 295 -29.32 19.04 -3.99
CA SER A 295 -29.47 19.39 -2.59
C SER A 295 -28.81 20.73 -2.28
N LYS A 296 -29.59 21.65 -1.71
CA LYS A 296 -29.09 22.91 -1.12
C LYS A 296 -28.26 22.67 0.16
N ASN A 297 -28.18 21.43 0.63
CA ASN A 297 -27.51 21.06 1.87
C ASN A 297 -26.22 20.31 1.56
N THR A 298 -25.10 20.93 1.89
CA THR A 298 -23.77 20.34 1.78
C THR A 298 -23.43 19.53 3.02
N HIS A 299 -22.88 18.32 2.87
CA HIS A 299 -22.53 17.47 4.02
C HIS A 299 -21.16 17.90 4.60
N PRO A 300 -21.06 18.24 5.90
CA PRO A 300 -19.89 18.91 6.48
C PRO A 300 -18.60 18.08 6.38
N HIS A 301 -18.69 16.75 6.54
CA HIS A 301 -17.50 15.88 6.46
C HIS A 301 -17.06 15.56 5.03
N LEU A 302 -17.90 15.79 4.02
CA LEU A 302 -17.66 15.37 2.64
C LEU A 302 -17.27 16.55 1.75
N GLU A 303 -17.87 17.71 1.97
CA GLU A 303 -17.71 18.90 1.14
C GLU A 303 -16.94 19.99 1.89
N SER A 304 -15.63 19.81 2.02
CA SER A 304 -14.71 20.74 2.71
C SER A 304 -14.81 22.18 2.21
N SER A 305 -14.99 22.38 0.89
CA SER A 305 -15.15 23.70 0.24
C SER A 305 -16.57 23.89 -0.31
N GLY A 306 -17.56 23.22 0.27
CA GLY A 306 -18.94 23.19 -0.23
C GLY A 306 -19.00 22.66 -1.66
N GLN A 307 -19.80 23.32 -2.50
CA GLN A 307 -20.02 22.95 -3.92
C GLN A 307 -18.75 22.99 -4.79
N TYR A 308 -17.65 23.59 -4.33
CA TYR A 308 -16.39 23.66 -5.07
C TYR A 308 -15.42 22.52 -4.72
N THR A 309 -15.83 21.61 -3.85
CA THR A 309 -15.00 20.46 -3.46
C THR A 309 -14.73 19.58 -4.68
N HIS A 310 -13.45 19.37 -5.00
CA HIS A 310 -13.05 18.53 -6.13
C HIS A 310 -13.50 17.07 -5.92
N PRO A 311 -13.96 16.33 -6.96
CA PRO A 311 -14.46 14.96 -6.80
C PRO A 311 -13.48 14.00 -6.13
N ILE A 312 -12.18 14.12 -6.42
CA ILE A 312 -11.15 13.30 -5.76
C ILE A 312 -11.08 13.58 -4.25
N ILE A 313 -11.21 14.85 -3.84
CA ILE A 313 -11.25 15.23 -2.42
C ILE A 313 -12.55 14.72 -1.78
N LEU A 314 -13.68 14.81 -2.48
CA LEU A 314 -14.95 14.25 -2.02
C LEU A 314 -14.83 12.74 -1.75
N LEU A 315 -14.20 12.00 -2.67
CA LEU A 315 -13.92 10.57 -2.50
C LEU A 315 -12.98 10.31 -1.32
N MET A 316 -11.88 11.07 -1.21
CA MET A 316 -10.95 10.96 -0.08
C MET A 316 -11.63 11.22 1.27
N ASN A 317 -12.49 12.23 1.34
CA ASN A 317 -13.28 12.54 2.53
C ASN A 317 -14.21 11.39 2.89
N GLY A 318 -14.90 10.79 1.91
CA GLY A 318 -15.72 9.60 2.14
C GLY A 318 -14.93 8.41 2.64
N LEU A 319 -13.72 8.21 2.10
CA LEU A 319 -12.82 7.14 2.52
C LEU A 319 -12.34 7.35 3.96
N LEU A 320 -11.84 8.54 4.30
CA LEU A 320 -11.35 8.85 5.64
C LEU A 320 -12.46 8.82 6.69
N THR A 321 -13.67 9.27 6.36
CA THR A 321 -14.81 9.33 7.30
C THR A 321 -15.68 8.07 7.31
N GLN A 322 -15.10 6.94 6.87
CA GLN A 322 -15.72 5.61 6.89
C GLN A 322 -17.13 5.55 6.28
N LYS A 323 -17.33 6.22 5.13
CA LYS A 323 -18.60 6.14 4.39
C LYS A 323 -18.77 4.84 3.62
N ARG A 324 -20.01 4.55 3.23
CA ARG A 324 -20.40 3.47 2.31
C ARG A 324 -20.22 3.95 0.86
N ILE A 325 -19.22 3.41 0.17
CA ILE A 325 -18.80 3.85 -1.16
C ILE A 325 -19.01 2.71 -2.14
N ILE A 326 -19.69 3.00 -3.25
CA ILE A 326 -19.92 2.05 -4.34
C ILE A 326 -19.30 2.55 -5.63
N PHE A 327 -18.52 1.68 -6.28
CA PHE A 327 -18.04 1.83 -7.64
C PHE A 327 -18.95 1.05 -8.58
N LEU A 328 -19.73 1.75 -9.40
CA LEU A 328 -20.65 1.17 -10.36
C LEU A 328 -20.04 1.15 -11.76
N GLY A 329 -19.88 -0.05 -12.32
CA GLY A 329 -19.40 -0.29 -13.67
C GLY A 329 -20.36 -1.12 -14.50
N HIS A 330 -21.58 -0.61 -14.77
CA HIS A 330 -22.55 -1.33 -15.59
C HIS A 330 -21.99 -1.64 -16.99
N GLY A 331 -22.02 -2.91 -17.39
CA GLY A 331 -21.48 -3.36 -18.67
C GLY A 331 -19.95 -3.38 -18.76
N LYS A 332 -19.21 -3.05 -17.69
CA LYS A 332 -17.74 -3.18 -17.61
C LYS A 332 -17.33 -4.58 -17.12
N PRO A 333 -16.11 -5.05 -17.40
CA PRO A 333 -15.56 -6.25 -16.76
C PRO A 333 -15.52 -6.07 -15.24
N ALA A 334 -15.86 -7.11 -14.50
CA ALA A 334 -15.85 -7.06 -13.04
C ALA A 334 -14.41 -6.84 -12.51
N GLY A 335 -13.39 -7.30 -13.24
CA GLY A 335 -11.99 -6.99 -12.95
C GLY A 335 -11.64 -5.50 -13.02
N GLU A 336 -12.17 -4.80 -14.01
CA GLU A 336 -11.96 -3.35 -14.14
C GLU A 336 -12.57 -2.62 -12.94
N VAL A 337 -13.78 -3.00 -12.52
CA VAL A 337 -14.45 -2.43 -11.35
C VAL A 337 -13.65 -2.71 -10.06
N ALA A 338 -13.14 -3.94 -9.89
CA ALA A 338 -12.31 -4.31 -8.75
C ALA A 338 -11.02 -3.47 -8.65
N ASN A 339 -10.42 -3.11 -9.78
CA ASN A 339 -9.24 -2.24 -9.79
C ASN A 339 -9.54 -0.82 -9.27
N TYR A 340 -10.73 -0.26 -9.54
CA TYR A 340 -11.13 1.03 -8.97
C TYR A 340 -11.30 0.97 -7.45
N VAL A 341 -11.88 -0.12 -6.94
CA VAL A 341 -12.02 -0.34 -5.48
C VAL A 341 -10.65 -0.42 -4.82
N LEU A 342 -9.73 -1.22 -5.38
CA LEU A 342 -8.35 -1.31 -4.91
C LEU A 342 -7.60 0.02 -4.96
N ALA A 343 -7.77 0.78 -6.04
CA ALA A 343 -7.20 2.11 -6.16
C ALA A 343 -7.75 3.06 -5.09
N ALA A 344 -9.04 2.95 -4.74
CA ALA A 344 -9.65 3.72 -3.67
C ALA A 344 -9.12 3.32 -2.27
N VAL A 345 -8.86 2.03 -2.04
CA VAL A 345 -8.18 1.54 -0.83
C VAL A 345 -6.80 2.17 -0.70
N ALA A 346 -6.01 2.20 -1.79
CA ALA A 346 -4.71 2.85 -1.81
C ALA A 346 -4.79 4.38 -1.66
N LEU A 347 -5.82 5.03 -2.22
CA LEU A 347 -6.04 6.47 -2.08
C LEU A 347 -6.34 6.84 -0.62
N GLY A 348 -7.27 6.13 0.02
CA GLY A 348 -7.68 6.39 1.41
C GLY A 348 -6.61 6.07 2.44
N SER A 349 -5.81 5.03 2.21
CA SER A 349 -4.68 4.64 3.08
C SER A 349 -3.45 5.55 2.97
N GLY A 350 -3.46 6.54 2.08
CA GLY A 350 -2.30 7.39 1.81
C GLY A 350 -1.24 6.67 0.99
N GLY A 351 -1.59 6.17 -0.20
CA GLY A 351 -0.67 5.42 -1.05
C GLY A 351 -0.30 4.04 -0.51
N GLY A 352 -1.08 3.50 0.43
CA GLY A 352 -0.88 2.21 1.07
C GLY A 352 -0.03 2.22 2.35
N GLY A 353 0.64 3.35 2.64
CA GLY A 353 1.73 3.41 3.62
C GLY A 353 1.45 4.18 4.91
N VAL A 354 0.33 4.92 5.03
CA VAL A 354 0.05 5.80 6.18
C VAL A 354 -0.98 5.21 7.12
N LEU A 355 -2.15 4.84 6.61
CA LEU A 355 -3.29 4.33 7.37
C LEU A 355 -3.62 2.90 6.95
N ARG A 356 -4.19 2.11 7.87
CA ARG A 356 -4.65 0.73 7.59
C ARG A 356 -6.10 0.48 8.00
N GLY A 357 -6.67 -0.60 7.49
CA GLY A 357 -8.04 -1.03 7.74
C GLY A 357 -9.00 -0.75 6.57
N PHE A 358 -8.49 -0.24 5.44
CA PHE A 358 -9.32 -0.01 4.26
C PHE A 358 -9.61 -1.33 3.54
N ALA A 359 -8.61 -2.21 3.41
CA ALA A 359 -8.77 -3.55 2.85
C ALA A 359 -9.79 -4.42 3.61
N ASN A 360 -9.89 -4.29 4.94
CA ASN A 360 -10.80 -5.07 5.77
C ASN A 360 -12.29 -4.81 5.47
N ARG A 361 -12.61 -3.63 4.93
CA ARG A 361 -13.98 -3.22 4.56
C ARG A 361 -14.14 -3.03 3.05
N ALA A 362 -13.17 -3.50 2.26
CA ALA A 362 -13.20 -3.39 0.81
C ALA A 362 -13.76 -4.68 0.19
N PHE A 363 -14.71 -4.54 -0.72
CA PHE A 363 -15.29 -5.62 -1.51
C PHE A 363 -14.96 -5.34 -2.97
N PRO A 364 -13.78 -5.77 -3.46
CA PRO A 364 -13.35 -5.42 -4.81
C PRO A 364 -14.39 -5.80 -5.87
N TYR A 365 -15.08 -6.92 -5.66
CA TYR A 365 -16.31 -7.22 -6.37
C TYR A 365 -17.35 -7.81 -5.42
N THR A 366 -18.61 -7.39 -5.57
CA THR A 366 -19.77 -7.95 -4.87
C THR A 366 -21.01 -7.87 -5.74
N ASN A 367 -22.00 -8.70 -5.42
CA ASN A 367 -23.29 -8.78 -6.11
C ASN A 367 -24.45 -8.54 -5.13
N LEU A 368 -25.69 -8.71 -5.59
CA LEU A 368 -26.90 -8.49 -4.78
C LEU A 368 -27.13 -9.57 -3.70
N THR A 369 -26.62 -10.79 -3.88
CA THR A 369 -26.82 -11.85 -2.87
C THR A 369 -26.02 -11.58 -1.60
N ASN A 370 -24.93 -10.82 -1.72
CA ASN A 370 -24.10 -10.41 -0.59
C ASN A 370 -24.52 -9.05 0.01
N LEU A 371 -25.69 -8.51 -0.37
CA LEU A 371 -26.13 -7.19 0.07
C LEU A 371 -26.30 -7.12 1.60
N ASP A 372 -26.86 -8.15 2.23
CA ASP A 372 -27.07 -8.17 3.68
C ASP A 372 -25.74 -8.14 4.44
N THR A 373 -24.76 -8.94 3.99
CA THR A 373 -23.39 -8.91 4.53
C THR A 373 -22.78 -7.53 4.31
N LEU A 374 -22.94 -6.93 3.13
CA LEU A 374 -22.39 -5.61 2.82
C LEU A 374 -22.95 -4.53 3.75
N LEU A 375 -24.27 -4.54 3.97
CA LEU A 375 -24.97 -3.60 4.85
C LEU A 375 -24.70 -3.81 6.34
N SER A 376 -24.16 -4.97 6.73
CA SER A 376 -23.69 -5.20 8.11
C SER A 376 -22.46 -4.36 8.48
N PHE A 377 -21.71 -3.84 7.48
CA PHE A 377 -20.58 -2.94 7.72
C PHE A 377 -21.07 -1.51 7.84
N SER A 378 -20.64 -0.81 8.90
CA SER A 378 -20.94 0.61 9.11
C SER A 378 -20.38 1.52 8.00
N GLY A 379 -19.35 1.07 7.29
CA GLY A 379 -18.84 1.68 6.08
C GLY A 379 -18.02 0.68 5.27
N TYR A 380 -18.12 0.73 3.95
CA TYR A 380 -17.48 -0.21 3.04
C TYR A 380 -17.06 0.45 1.73
N ILE A 381 -16.19 -0.21 0.96
CA ILE A 381 -15.76 0.22 -0.37
C ILE A 381 -16.03 -0.94 -1.33
N ALA A 382 -17.07 -0.85 -2.15
CA ALA A 382 -17.56 -1.99 -2.93
C ALA A 382 -17.59 -1.73 -4.43
N GLY A 383 -17.28 -2.76 -5.22
CA GLY A 383 -17.36 -2.75 -6.67
C GLY A 383 -18.55 -3.57 -7.15
N VAL A 384 -19.40 -2.98 -7.98
CA VAL A 384 -20.63 -3.62 -8.48
C VAL A 384 -20.81 -3.37 -9.98
N THR A 385 -21.36 -4.36 -10.67
CA THR A 385 -21.73 -4.25 -12.10
C THR A 385 -23.23 -4.11 -12.31
N ASN A 386 -24.04 -4.38 -11.28
CA ASN A 386 -25.49 -4.33 -11.35
C ASN A 386 -26.01 -2.89 -11.17
N PRO A 387 -26.82 -2.35 -12.11
CA PRO A 387 -27.32 -0.98 -12.04
C PRO A 387 -28.34 -0.75 -10.91
N ALA A 388 -28.91 -1.79 -10.33
CA ALA A 388 -29.87 -1.67 -9.22
C ALA A 388 -29.29 -0.85 -8.04
N PHE A 389 -27.98 -0.89 -7.81
CA PHE A 389 -27.34 -0.07 -6.79
C PHE A 389 -27.54 1.44 -7.02
N GLU A 390 -27.69 1.93 -8.25
CA GLU A 390 -27.95 3.35 -8.53
C GLU A 390 -29.38 3.77 -8.14
N GLU A 391 -30.33 2.83 -8.19
CA GLU A 391 -31.75 3.06 -7.91
C GLU A 391 -32.06 3.08 -6.40
N HIS A 392 -31.16 2.54 -5.58
CA HIS A 392 -31.31 2.37 -4.13
C HIS A 392 -30.30 3.22 -3.32
N PRO A 393 -30.54 4.53 -3.16
CA PRO A 393 -29.64 5.44 -2.45
C PRO A 393 -29.49 5.13 -0.95
N GLU A 394 -30.35 4.29 -0.38
CA GLU A 394 -30.26 3.84 1.01
C GLU A 394 -29.09 2.89 1.26
N TRP A 395 -28.57 2.23 0.23
CA TRP A 395 -27.47 1.27 0.37
C TRP A 395 -26.12 1.97 0.52
N TRP A 396 -25.93 3.14 -0.07
CA TRP A 396 -24.62 3.82 -0.13
C TRP A 396 -24.70 5.28 0.29
N ASP A 397 -23.55 5.86 0.63
CA ASP A 397 -23.39 7.28 0.93
C ASP A 397 -22.76 8.02 -0.27
N LEU A 398 -21.83 7.36 -0.97
CA LEU A 398 -21.21 7.84 -2.21
C LEU A 398 -21.31 6.78 -3.32
N LEU A 399 -21.75 7.21 -4.50
CA LEU A 399 -21.76 6.37 -5.72
C LEU A 399 -20.82 6.97 -6.76
N CYS A 400 -19.79 6.21 -7.10
CA CYS A 400 -18.79 6.50 -8.11
C CYS A 400 -19.14 5.72 -9.39
N ASN A 401 -19.75 6.41 -10.36
CA ASN A 401 -20.12 5.79 -11.63
C ASN A 401 -18.92 5.82 -12.59
N ILE A 402 -18.31 4.66 -12.83
CA ILE A 402 -17.09 4.51 -13.65
C ILE A 402 -17.34 4.91 -15.11
N ASN A 403 -18.54 4.63 -15.63
CA ASN A 403 -18.88 4.92 -17.02
C ASN A 403 -19.01 6.41 -17.31
N THR A 404 -19.51 7.17 -16.33
CA THR A 404 -19.75 8.62 -16.47
C THR A 404 -18.64 9.48 -15.86
N GLY A 405 -17.79 8.90 -15.00
CA GLY A 405 -16.80 9.63 -14.21
C GLY A 405 -17.42 10.54 -13.15
N LYS A 406 -18.70 10.35 -12.80
CA LYS A 406 -19.41 11.19 -11.83
C LYS A 406 -19.42 10.54 -10.45
N ILE A 407 -19.21 11.35 -9.41
CA ILE A 407 -19.40 10.98 -8.01
C ILE A 407 -20.67 11.65 -7.50
N THR A 408 -21.58 10.85 -6.93
CA THR A 408 -22.88 11.31 -6.42
C THR A 408 -22.97 11.04 -4.93
N VAL A 409 -23.42 12.05 -4.16
CA VAL A 409 -23.71 11.91 -2.73
C VAL A 409 -25.16 11.47 -2.56
N SER A 410 -25.39 10.47 -1.71
CA SER A 410 -26.72 9.94 -1.47
C SER A 410 -27.65 10.99 -0.85
N PRO A 411 -28.88 11.18 -1.37
CA PRO A 411 -29.89 12.00 -0.71
C PRO A 411 -30.35 11.45 0.64
N ALA A 412 -30.14 10.16 0.89
CA ALA A 412 -30.49 9.50 2.15
C ALA A 412 -29.42 9.69 3.23
N LEU A 413 -28.28 10.31 2.90
CA LEU A 413 -27.19 10.53 3.84
C LEU A 413 -27.64 11.48 4.96
N LEU A 414 -27.68 10.96 6.18
CA LEU A 414 -28.02 11.75 7.36
C LEU A 414 -26.93 12.77 7.67
N MET A 415 -27.34 13.99 7.99
CA MET A 415 -26.44 15.01 8.52
C MET A 415 -25.98 14.61 9.92
N PRO A 416 -24.71 14.83 10.30
CA PRO A 416 -24.26 14.58 11.65
C PRO A 416 -25.09 15.40 12.63
N THR A 417 -25.74 14.74 13.58
CA THR A 417 -26.47 15.39 14.67
C THR A 417 -25.45 16.08 15.56
N GLY A 418 -25.47 17.42 15.61
CA GLY A 418 -24.46 18.22 16.30
C GLY A 418 -24.18 17.74 17.73
N GLY A 419 -22.93 17.34 17.98
CA GLY A 419 -22.42 17.19 19.33
C GLY A 419 -22.50 18.53 20.06
N GLY A 420 -23.23 18.58 21.16
CA GLY A 420 -23.34 19.77 22.00
C GLY A 420 -21.99 20.14 22.60
N GLY A 421 -21.47 21.31 22.26
CA GLY A 421 -20.26 21.86 22.88
C GLY A 421 -19.58 22.93 22.02
N HIS A 422 -19.99 24.19 22.19
CA HIS A 422 -19.24 25.39 21.79
C HIS A 422 -18.75 25.54 20.33
N ALA A 423 -19.65 25.41 19.36
CA ALA A 423 -19.48 26.12 18.09
C ALA A 423 -19.74 27.62 18.33
N LYS A 424 -18.69 28.41 18.63
CA LYS A 424 -18.72 29.84 18.32
C LYS A 424 -18.79 29.95 16.80
N SER A 425 -20.01 30.07 16.30
CA SER A 425 -20.40 30.28 14.90
C SER A 425 -19.48 31.27 14.17
N GLN A 426 -18.43 30.78 13.51
CA GLN A 426 -17.72 31.51 12.46
C GLN A 426 -18.58 31.66 11.18
N THR A 427 -19.72 30.98 11.12
CA THR A 427 -20.75 31.11 10.08
C THR A 427 -21.47 32.47 10.09
N GLU A 428 -21.34 33.29 11.14
CA GLU A 428 -21.85 34.67 11.13
C GLU A 428 -20.94 35.66 10.39
N SER A 429 -19.63 35.38 10.33
CA SER A 429 -18.66 36.26 9.64
C SER A 429 -18.76 36.14 8.13
N LEU A 430 -19.16 34.98 7.60
CA LEU A 430 -19.34 34.74 6.16
C LEU A 430 -20.68 35.31 5.63
N ARG A 431 -21.72 35.39 6.47
CA ARG A 431 -23.03 35.93 6.05
C ARG A 431 -23.05 37.45 5.95
N ARG A 432 -22.31 38.17 6.79
CA ARG A 432 -22.27 39.65 6.74
C ARG A 432 -21.60 40.22 5.48
N SER A 433 -20.82 39.43 4.75
CA SER A 433 -20.17 39.88 3.50
C SER A 433 -21.02 39.70 2.24
N LEU A 434 -22.16 39.00 2.32
CA LEU A 434 -23.05 38.74 1.16
C LEU A 434 -24.27 39.68 1.10
N ASP A 435 -24.67 40.30 2.21
CA ASP A 435 -25.84 41.19 2.26
C ASP A 435 -25.57 42.63 1.76
N SER A 436 -24.32 42.98 1.41
CA SER A 436 -24.00 44.33 0.90
C SER A 436 -24.07 44.46 -0.63
N VAL A 437 -24.49 43.42 -1.37
CA VAL A 437 -24.41 43.41 -2.86
C VAL A 437 -25.77 43.49 -3.57
N SER A 438 -26.84 43.88 -2.87
CA SER A 438 -28.12 44.20 -3.51
C SER A 438 -28.42 45.68 -3.36
N LEU A 439 -28.08 46.47 -4.38
CA LEU A 439 -28.73 47.71 -4.86
C LEU A 439 -27.69 48.60 -5.58
N SER A 440 -27.65 48.54 -6.93
CA SER A 440 -27.67 49.73 -7.82
C SER A 440 -27.19 49.43 -9.24
N ARG A 441 -27.91 50.02 -10.19
CA ARG A 441 -27.84 49.90 -11.66
C ARG A 441 -26.66 50.70 -12.25
N ASN A 442 -26.10 50.17 -13.34
CA ASN A 442 -25.24 50.80 -14.36
C ASN A 442 -23.91 51.45 -13.91
N ARG A 443 -22.79 50.82 -14.27
CA ARG A 443 -21.74 51.36 -15.16
C ARG A 443 -20.59 50.36 -15.34
N SER A 444 -20.13 50.25 -16.57
CA SER A 444 -18.87 49.62 -16.98
C SER A 444 -17.66 50.37 -16.41
N PHE A 445 -16.71 49.68 -15.76
CA PHE A 445 -15.25 49.67 -16.03
C PHE A 445 -14.51 48.90 -14.92
N SER A 446 -13.35 48.35 -15.28
CA SER A 446 -12.46 47.43 -14.56
C SER A 446 -12.17 47.74 -13.09
N SER A 447 -12.24 46.72 -12.22
CA SER A 447 -11.36 46.62 -11.04
C SER A 447 -11.27 45.18 -10.51
N ARG A 448 -10.02 44.68 -10.49
CA ARG A 448 -9.39 43.82 -9.46
C ARG A 448 -10.30 42.75 -8.81
N GLU A 449 -10.19 41.54 -9.34
CA GLU A 449 -10.61 40.29 -8.71
C GLU A 449 -10.13 40.22 -7.25
N GLY A 450 -11.09 40.00 -6.34
CA GLY A 450 -10.80 39.56 -4.98
C GLY A 450 -10.08 38.21 -5.07
N LYS A 451 -8.89 38.14 -4.49
CA LYS A 451 -8.15 36.88 -4.34
C LYS A 451 -9.04 35.88 -3.61
N PRO A 452 -9.27 34.66 -4.13
CA PRO A 452 -9.83 33.59 -3.33
C PRO A 452 -8.93 33.35 -2.12
N ASP A 453 -9.53 33.06 -0.97
CA ASP A 453 -8.80 32.80 0.28
C ASP A 453 -7.70 31.76 0.04
N LYS A 454 -6.47 32.07 0.45
CA LYS A 454 -5.27 31.25 0.26
C LYS A 454 -5.42 29.81 0.80
N TRP A 455 -6.43 29.52 1.63
CA TRP A 455 -6.70 28.19 2.19
C TRP A 455 -7.66 27.33 1.37
N ASN A 456 -8.49 27.92 0.48
CA ASN A 456 -9.12 27.16 -0.60
C ASN A 456 -8.07 26.56 -1.57
N ASN A 457 -6.80 26.97 -1.42
CA ASN A 457 -5.72 26.49 -2.24
C ASN A 457 -5.12 25.17 -1.75
N LEU A 458 -5.18 24.72 -0.49
CA LEU A 458 -4.41 23.50 -0.09
C LEU A 458 -4.88 22.24 -0.82
N ASP A 459 -6.18 21.96 -0.78
CA ASP A 459 -6.76 20.85 -1.52
C ASP A 459 -6.65 21.07 -3.05
N THR A 460 -6.78 22.32 -3.51
CA THR A 460 -6.65 22.68 -4.93
C THR A 460 -5.22 22.51 -5.45
N ASP A 461 -4.22 22.91 -4.66
CA ASP A 461 -2.78 22.85 -4.94
C ASP A 461 -2.34 21.39 -4.96
N PHE A 462 -2.83 20.58 -4.01
CA PHE A 462 -2.61 19.14 -4.02
C PHE A 462 -3.17 18.51 -5.30
N ILE A 463 -4.43 18.81 -5.66
CA ILE A 463 -5.03 18.27 -6.88
C ILE A 463 -4.30 18.77 -8.12
N GLN A 464 -3.91 20.04 -8.18
CA GLN A 464 -3.17 20.60 -9.31
C GLN A 464 -1.80 19.92 -9.46
N ASP A 465 -1.07 19.73 -8.37
CA ASP A 465 0.22 19.02 -8.37
C ASP A 465 0.06 17.55 -8.79
N LEU A 466 -1.02 16.90 -8.35
CA LEU A 466 -1.35 15.52 -8.71
C LEU A 466 -1.68 15.40 -10.21
N MET A 467 -2.54 16.26 -10.73
CA MET A 467 -2.93 16.27 -12.15
C MET A 467 -1.74 16.64 -13.04
N LEU A 468 -0.92 17.63 -12.65
CA LEU A 468 0.31 17.99 -13.35
C LEU A 468 1.31 16.83 -13.40
N ALA A 469 1.43 16.05 -12.32
CA ALA A 469 2.27 14.87 -12.31
C ALA A 469 1.76 13.77 -13.26
N ILE A 470 0.44 13.60 -13.38
CA ILE A 470 -0.15 12.68 -14.35
C ILE A 470 0.10 13.16 -15.78
N GLU A 471 -0.09 14.46 -16.06
CA GLU A 471 0.19 15.07 -17.36
C GLU A 471 1.66 14.95 -17.77
N ARG A 472 2.58 15.02 -16.79
CA ARG A 472 4.02 14.80 -16.99
C ARG A 472 4.42 13.32 -17.03
N HIS A 473 3.46 12.39 -17.03
CA HIS A 473 3.67 10.95 -17.11
C HIS A 473 4.56 10.39 -15.97
N TYR A 474 4.42 10.93 -14.76
CA TYR A 474 5.02 10.30 -13.58
C TYR A 474 4.38 8.92 -13.35
N GLY A 475 5.19 7.95 -12.96
CA GLY A 475 4.72 6.58 -12.69
C GLY A 475 3.86 6.47 -11.42
N GLU A 476 3.12 5.36 -11.30
CA GLU A 476 2.21 5.05 -10.19
C GLU A 476 2.84 5.27 -8.80
N VAL A 477 4.09 4.85 -8.60
CA VAL A 477 4.79 5.00 -7.30
C VAL A 477 4.94 6.47 -6.90
N ALA A 478 5.22 7.37 -7.86
CA ALA A 478 5.37 8.79 -7.60
C ALA A 478 4.01 9.46 -7.31
N ILE A 479 2.97 9.06 -8.02
CA ILE A 479 1.59 9.52 -7.77
C ILE A 479 1.13 9.09 -6.38
N ARG A 480 1.39 7.83 -5.99
CA ARG A 480 1.10 7.34 -4.64
C ARG A 480 1.87 8.09 -3.57
N ALA A 481 3.13 8.46 -3.81
CA ALA A 481 3.92 9.25 -2.87
C ALA A 481 3.31 10.65 -2.60
N LYS A 482 2.72 11.29 -3.62
CA LYS A 482 2.01 12.57 -3.44
C LYS A 482 0.77 12.41 -2.56
N VAL A 483 -0.02 11.35 -2.78
CA VAL A 483 -1.17 11.01 -1.93
C VAL A 483 -0.73 10.66 -0.50
N GLU A 484 0.35 9.89 -0.36
CA GLU A 484 0.95 9.53 0.93
C GLU A 484 1.35 10.78 1.72
N ASN A 485 2.00 11.75 1.08
CA ASN A 485 2.37 13.00 1.72
C ASN A 485 1.15 13.83 2.15
N TYR A 486 0.09 13.88 1.33
CA TYR A 486 -1.14 14.58 1.67
C TYR A 486 -1.83 13.95 2.89
N VAL A 487 -1.97 12.63 2.92
CA VAL A 487 -2.60 11.93 4.06
C VAL A 487 -1.72 12.00 5.31
N ARG A 488 -0.39 11.92 5.17
CA ARG A 488 0.55 12.12 6.27
C ARG A 488 0.42 13.52 6.86
N HIS A 489 0.29 14.55 6.02
CA HIS A 489 0.03 15.92 6.46
C HIS A 489 -1.32 16.05 7.17
N PHE A 490 -2.39 15.45 6.64
CA PHE A 490 -3.67 15.41 7.35
C PHE A 490 -3.55 14.75 8.74
N MET A 491 -2.88 13.59 8.82
CA MET A 491 -2.65 12.86 10.08
C MET A 491 -1.80 13.63 11.07
N SER A 492 -0.97 14.52 10.57
CA SER A 492 -0.14 15.40 11.35
C SER A 492 -1.01 16.36 12.22
N LEU A 493 -2.13 16.84 11.65
CA LEU A 493 -3.00 17.82 12.30
C LEU A 493 -3.95 17.21 13.34
N VAL A 494 -4.24 15.91 13.23
CA VAL A 494 -5.19 15.20 14.12
C VAL A 494 -4.82 15.31 15.61
N PRO A 495 -3.61 14.92 16.07
CA PRO A 495 -3.25 15.02 17.48
C PRO A 495 -3.23 16.47 18.00
N LEU A 496 -2.93 17.44 17.15
CA LEU A 496 -2.99 18.87 17.52
C LEU A 496 -4.43 19.30 17.78
N TYR A 497 -5.36 18.95 16.89
CA TYR A 497 -6.79 19.22 17.08
C TYR A 497 -7.35 18.55 18.34
N GLU A 498 -7.02 17.28 18.59
CA GLU A 498 -7.43 16.57 19.81
C GLU A 498 -6.94 17.26 21.07
N TYR A 499 -5.66 17.65 21.08
CA TYR A 499 -5.06 18.35 22.21
C TYR A 499 -5.67 19.74 22.43
N GLU A 500 -5.96 20.50 21.37
CA GLU A 500 -6.63 21.81 21.47
C GLU A 500 -8.08 21.68 22.00
N ARG A 501 -8.78 20.60 21.65
CA ARG A 501 -10.16 20.35 22.08
C ARG A 501 -10.26 19.81 23.50
N ASP A 502 -9.48 18.78 23.81
CA ASP A 502 -9.66 17.95 25.02
C ASP A 502 -8.45 18.02 25.98
N GLY A 503 -7.35 18.66 25.59
CA GLY A 503 -6.09 18.70 26.36
C GLY A 503 -5.33 17.37 26.39
N LEU A 504 -5.80 16.37 25.63
CA LEU A 504 -5.24 15.02 25.54
C LEU A 504 -5.28 14.57 24.08
N THR A 505 -4.35 13.69 23.69
CA THR A 505 -4.36 13.04 22.36
C THR A 505 -3.98 11.58 22.49
N ARG A 506 -4.50 10.74 21.59
CA ARG A 506 -4.12 9.33 21.48
C ARG A 506 -3.03 9.08 20.43
N LEU A 507 -2.74 10.07 19.59
CA LEU A 507 -1.83 10.00 18.42
C LEU A 507 -0.54 10.83 18.61
N GLY A 508 -0.20 11.17 19.85
CA GLY A 508 0.94 12.00 20.19
C GLY A 508 1.24 11.99 21.68
N ASP A 509 2.34 12.63 22.09
CA ASP A 509 2.61 12.90 23.50
C ASP A 509 2.13 14.32 23.87
N PRO A 510 1.12 14.46 24.75
CA PRO A 510 0.63 15.75 25.21
C PRO A 510 1.73 16.64 25.83
N ALA A 511 2.73 16.04 26.50
CA ALA A 511 3.80 16.79 27.14
C ALA A 511 4.69 17.50 26.12
N HIS A 512 4.94 16.84 24.98
CA HIS A 512 5.70 17.41 23.88
C HIS A 512 4.93 18.53 23.17
N ILE A 513 3.64 18.32 22.90
CA ILE A 513 2.77 19.36 22.31
C ILE A 513 2.73 20.60 23.21
N ALA A 514 2.63 20.42 24.54
CA ALA A 514 2.65 21.50 25.52
C ALA A 514 4.02 22.21 25.63
N ALA A 515 5.12 21.48 25.45
CA ALA A 515 6.48 22.01 25.51
C ALA A 515 6.82 22.85 24.27
N ALA A 516 6.35 22.43 23.09
CA ALA A 516 6.53 23.15 21.83
C ALA A 516 5.97 24.59 21.89
N GLU A 517 4.93 24.84 22.68
CA GLU A 517 4.39 26.20 22.90
C GLU A 517 5.29 27.11 23.74
N LYS A 518 6.29 26.56 24.46
CA LYS A 518 7.12 27.28 25.43
C LYS A 518 8.54 27.59 24.98
N THR A 519 9.17 26.72 24.18
CA THR A 519 10.63 26.83 23.91
C THR A 519 11.00 27.09 22.45
N GLY A 520 10.04 27.17 21.51
CA GLY A 520 10.33 27.38 20.08
C GLY A 520 11.03 26.19 19.40
N VAL A 521 11.77 25.39 20.16
CA VAL A 521 12.27 24.07 19.79
C VAL A 521 12.22 23.19 21.03
N ASP A 522 11.36 22.17 20.98
CA ASP A 522 11.69 20.79 21.33
C ASP A 522 10.43 19.91 21.18
N GLY A 523 10.55 18.90 20.31
CA GLY A 523 9.71 17.69 20.23
C GLY A 523 8.25 17.88 19.81
N TYR A 524 7.86 17.34 18.66
CA TYR A 524 6.45 17.14 18.26
C TYR A 524 5.63 18.41 17.92
N CYS A 525 6.20 19.37 17.16
CA CYS A 525 5.37 20.41 16.55
C CYS A 525 4.92 19.92 15.17
N ILE A 526 3.66 19.55 15.00
CA ILE A 526 3.23 18.82 13.80
C ILE A 526 2.80 19.73 12.62
N SER A 527 2.90 21.06 12.74
CA SER A 527 2.77 21.93 11.57
C SER A 527 3.84 23.03 11.61
N PRO A 528 4.58 23.24 10.51
CA PRO A 528 5.48 24.37 10.39
C PRO A 528 4.66 25.64 10.22
N GLY A 529 4.93 26.61 11.08
CA GLY A 529 4.30 27.91 11.01
C GLY A 529 4.13 28.51 12.39
N ASP A 530 3.84 29.80 12.38
CA ASP A 530 3.32 30.50 13.54
C ASP A 530 1.99 29.88 13.99
N LYS A 531 1.71 29.99 15.30
CA LYS A 531 0.49 29.46 15.94
C LYS A 531 -0.78 29.82 15.17
N GLU A 532 -0.85 31.04 14.64
CA GLU A 532 -2.00 31.52 13.86
C GLU A 532 -2.20 30.78 12.53
N SER A 533 -1.13 30.38 11.83
CA SER A 533 -1.24 29.61 10.59
C SER A 533 -1.69 28.18 10.86
N ARG A 534 -1.20 27.59 11.96
CA ARG A 534 -1.61 26.26 12.43
C ARG A 534 -3.09 26.22 12.81
N GLU A 535 -3.56 27.17 13.63
CA GLU A 535 -4.98 27.25 14.03
C GLU A 535 -5.92 27.41 12.82
N ARG A 536 -5.51 28.19 11.81
CA ARG A 536 -6.26 28.34 10.55
C ARG A 536 -6.32 27.05 9.75
N GLU A 537 -5.21 26.33 9.67
CA GLU A 537 -5.14 25.05 8.97
C GLU A 537 -5.96 23.95 9.66
N ILE A 538 -5.89 23.86 10.99
CA ILE A 538 -6.76 22.99 11.79
C ILE A 538 -8.23 23.32 11.55
N GLY A 539 -8.60 24.61 11.54
CA GLY A 539 -9.95 25.06 11.23
C GLY A 539 -10.44 24.63 9.84
N PHE A 540 -9.56 24.58 8.84
CA PHE A 540 -9.90 24.10 7.49
C PHE A 540 -10.20 22.60 7.47
N TYR A 541 -9.41 21.78 8.17
CA TYR A 541 -9.59 20.33 8.20
C TYR A 541 -10.55 19.84 9.30
N GLN A 542 -11.06 20.73 10.16
CA GLN A 542 -11.85 20.40 11.35
C GLN A 542 -12.95 19.37 11.10
N ASN A 543 -13.87 19.62 10.15
CA ASN A 543 -14.99 18.70 9.88
C ASN A 543 -14.52 17.32 9.39
N ARG A 544 -13.38 17.26 8.70
CA ARG A 544 -12.78 16.01 8.23
C ARG A 544 -12.14 15.26 9.39
N ILE A 545 -11.44 15.97 10.28
CA ILE A 545 -10.84 15.39 11.48
C ILE A 545 -11.95 14.84 12.40
N GLU A 546 -13.01 15.61 12.64
CA GLU A 546 -14.17 15.17 13.43
C GLU A 546 -14.83 13.92 12.86
N GLY A 547 -14.98 13.84 11.53
CA GLY A 547 -15.51 12.65 10.87
C GLY A 547 -14.53 11.47 10.81
N PHE A 548 -13.23 11.70 10.97
CA PHE A 548 -12.19 10.67 11.00
C PHE A 548 -12.01 10.07 12.39
N ILE A 549 -12.10 10.89 13.44
CA ILE A 549 -12.06 10.43 14.84
C ILE A 549 -13.21 9.46 15.10
N GLY A 550 -12.91 8.30 15.66
CA GLY A 550 -13.89 7.22 15.92
C GLY A 550 -14.09 6.26 14.75
N THR A 551 -13.39 6.45 13.63
CA THR A 551 -13.33 5.43 12.57
C THR A 551 -12.36 4.31 12.93
N GLN A 552 -12.52 3.16 12.28
CA GLN A 552 -11.60 2.03 12.41
C GLN A 552 -10.17 2.40 11.96
N ALA A 553 -10.04 3.24 10.93
CA ALA A 553 -8.74 3.72 10.46
C ALA A 553 -8.04 4.58 11.52
N TYR A 554 -8.79 5.38 12.27
CA TYR A 554 -8.26 6.15 13.41
C TYR A 554 -7.81 5.22 14.55
N ASP A 555 -8.62 4.23 14.95
CA ASP A 555 -8.22 3.31 16.03
C ASP A 555 -7.00 2.46 15.64
N ASN A 556 -6.91 2.05 14.37
CA ASN A 556 -5.72 1.40 13.83
C ASN A 556 -4.51 2.33 13.84
N ALA A 557 -4.68 3.61 13.48
CA ALA A 557 -3.60 4.60 13.54
C ALA A 557 -3.09 4.80 14.97
N VAL A 558 -3.97 4.79 15.97
CA VAL A 558 -3.58 4.85 17.39
C VAL A 558 -2.75 3.63 17.79
N ALA A 559 -3.19 2.42 17.41
CA ALA A 559 -2.45 1.19 17.69
C ALA A 559 -1.08 1.18 16.98
N ASP A 560 -1.03 1.66 15.74
CA ASP A 560 0.19 1.75 14.95
C ASP A 560 1.15 2.78 15.52
N TYR A 561 0.64 3.92 15.98
CA TYR A 561 1.42 4.94 16.67
C TYR A 561 2.09 4.37 17.92
N GLN A 562 1.32 3.67 18.77
CA GLN A 562 1.84 3.04 19.98
C GLN A 562 2.91 1.98 19.68
N SER A 563 2.65 1.13 18.68
CA SER A 563 3.58 0.10 18.23
C SER A 563 4.86 0.71 17.67
N MET A 564 4.73 1.73 16.81
CA MET A 564 5.85 2.44 16.20
C MET A 564 6.69 3.18 17.24
N HIS A 565 6.05 3.85 18.21
CA HIS A 565 6.75 4.52 19.31
C HIS A 565 7.51 3.52 20.19
N ALA A 566 6.97 2.32 20.40
CA ALA A 566 7.67 1.26 21.12
C ALA A 566 8.86 0.68 20.33
N SER A 567 8.75 0.58 19.00
CA SER A 567 9.76 -0.03 18.13
C SER A 567 10.75 0.93 17.48
N SER A 568 10.52 2.25 17.55
CA SER A 568 11.38 3.26 16.91
C SER A 568 12.76 3.27 17.58
N PHE A 569 13.79 3.38 16.75
CA PHE A 569 15.18 3.42 17.19
C PHE A 569 15.57 4.84 17.62
N ILE A 570 14.88 5.86 17.11
CA ILE A 570 15.11 7.26 17.43
C ILE A 570 13.99 7.76 18.34
N ARG A 571 14.33 8.12 19.57
CA ARG A 571 13.35 8.50 20.61
C ARG A 571 13.44 9.99 20.92
N GLY A 572 12.31 10.58 21.27
CA GLY A 572 12.22 11.97 21.75
C GLY A 572 12.29 13.05 20.67
N ILE A 573 12.50 12.70 19.39
CA ILE A 573 12.49 13.63 18.27
C ILE A 573 11.62 13.13 17.12
N ASP A 574 11.00 14.04 16.38
CA ASP A 574 10.23 13.73 15.16
C ASP A 574 11.06 14.05 13.92
N ILE A 575 11.70 13.01 13.38
CA ILE A 575 12.56 13.14 12.19
C ILE A 575 11.76 13.61 10.98
N ALA A 576 10.54 13.11 10.80
CA ALA A 576 9.74 13.43 9.62
C ALA A 576 9.42 14.93 9.62
N HIS A 577 9.08 15.49 10.78
CA HIS A 577 8.88 16.93 10.93
C HIS A 577 10.18 17.72 10.71
N MET A 578 11.30 17.32 11.33
CA MET A 578 12.59 18.02 11.18
C MET A 578 13.03 18.07 9.71
N VAL A 579 12.89 16.95 8.97
CA VAL A 579 13.16 16.88 7.54
C VAL A 579 12.22 17.77 6.74
N TYR A 580 10.93 17.76 7.08
CA TYR A 580 9.95 18.66 6.46
C TYR A 580 10.36 20.12 6.66
N CYS A 581 10.72 20.52 7.88
CA CYS A 581 11.14 21.89 8.19
C CYS A 581 12.31 22.32 7.31
N LEU A 582 13.36 21.51 7.25
CA LEU A 582 14.55 21.80 6.43
C LEU A 582 14.25 21.84 4.92
N ARG A 583 13.21 21.14 4.46
CA ARG A 583 12.86 21.08 3.03
C ARG A 583 11.92 22.22 2.60
N ASN A 584 10.95 22.55 3.44
CA ASN A 584 9.79 23.37 3.04
C ASN A 584 9.76 24.76 3.69
N SER A 585 10.49 24.97 4.80
CA SER A 585 10.44 26.24 5.52
C SER A 585 11.43 27.23 4.92
N THR A 586 10.94 28.43 4.60
CA THR A 586 11.75 29.48 3.97
C THR A 586 12.40 30.44 4.96
N ASN A 587 11.91 30.51 6.21
CA ASN A 587 12.35 31.47 7.24
C ASN A 587 12.52 30.79 8.61
N LEU A 588 13.36 29.76 8.71
CA LEU A 588 13.71 29.17 10.03
C LEU A 588 14.73 30.06 10.74
N ASP A 589 14.58 30.23 12.06
CA ASP A 589 15.57 30.95 12.86
C ASP A 589 16.88 30.15 12.94
N VAL A 590 18.01 30.84 13.07
CA VAL A 590 19.33 30.20 13.11
C VAL A 590 19.44 29.25 14.29
N ASN A 591 18.85 29.59 15.45
CA ASN A 591 18.89 28.74 16.63
C ASN A 591 18.04 27.48 16.43
N GLU A 592 16.92 27.60 15.70
CA GLU A 592 16.07 26.46 15.35
C GLU A 592 16.78 25.49 14.42
N VAL A 593 17.43 26.02 13.37
CA VAL A 593 18.24 25.21 12.45
C VAL A 593 19.39 24.53 13.20
N GLU A 594 20.08 25.25 14.09
CA GLU A 594 21.17 24.69 14.88
C GLU A 594 20.70 23.57 15.80
N ALA A 595 19.57 23.76 16.47
CA ALA A 595 18.97 22.73 17.30
C ALA A 595 18.56 21.49 16.48
N ILE A 596 17.99 21.68 15.27
CA ILE A 596 17.63 20.56 14.38
C ILE A 596 18.87 19.72 14.05
N TYR A 597 19.95 20.34 13.55
CA TYR A 597 21.16 19.62 13.18
C TYR A 597 21.85 18.98 14.38
N LYS A 598 21.86 19.66 15.54
CA LYS A 598 22.42 19.13 16.78
C LYS A 598 21.68 17.86 17.22
N HIS A 599 20.35 17.90 17.27
CA HIS A 599 19.56 16.74 17.68
C HIS A 599 19.70 15.57 16.71
N LEU A 600 19.74 15.82 15.39
CA LEU A 600 19.99 14.77 14.40
C LEU A 600 21.38 14.14 14.58
N ASP A 601 22.42 14.94 14.82
CA ASP A 601 23.76 14.43 15.11
C ASP A 601 23.77 13.60 16.41
N GLU A 602 23.16 14.09 17.50
CA GLU A 602 23.20 13.38 18.79
C GLU A 602 22.38 12.08 18.80
N GLN A 603 21.25 12.02 18.10
CA GLN A 603 20.33 10.88 18.14
C GLN A 603 20.59 9.83 17.06
N VAL A 604 21.16 10.20 15.91
CA VAL A 604 21.43 9.27 14.81
C VAL A 604 22.84 8.73 14.97
N VAL A 605 22.97 7.52 15.51
CA VAL A 605 24.26 6.88 15.80
C VAL A 605 24.35 5.46 15.23
N THR A 606 23.31 4.64 15.36
CA THR A 606 23.33 3.24 14.90
C THR A 606 22.88 3.09 13.45
N ASP A 607 23.17 1.93 12.84
CA ASP A 607 22.75 1.62 11.47
C ASP A 607 21.22 1.63 11.32
N GLU A 608 20.48 1.16 12.32
CA GLU A 608 19.02 1.16 12.31
C GLU A 608 18.46 2.58 12.37
N GLN A 609 19.08 3.45 13.17
CA GLN A 609 18.70 4.87 13.27
C GLN A 609 18.99 5.63 11.96
N VAL A 610 20.14 5.35 11.32
CA VAL A 610 20.43 5.89 9.99
C VAL A 610 19.38 5.39 8.99
N THR A 611 19.03 4.11 9.01
CA THR A 611 17.99 3.55 8.15
C THR A 611 16.63 4.24 8.35
N GLU A 612 16.24 4.50 9.60
CA GLU A 612 15.03 5.25 9.95
C GLU A 612 15.06 6.70 9.42
N LEU A 613 16.20 7.39 9.55
CA LEU A 613 16.40 8.73 8.97
C LEU A 613 16.28 8.72 7.44
N LEU A 614 16.93 7.78 6.76
CA LEU A 614 16.92 7.68 5.30
C LEU A 614 15.53 7.39 4.74
N ALA A 615 14.70 6.62 5.45
CA ALA A 615 13.31 6.40 5.06
C ALA A 615 12.47 7.69 5.04
N SER A 616 12.84 8.70 5.83
CA SER A 616 12.23 10.05 5.82
C SER A 616 12.80 10.96 4.72
N LEU A 617 13.87 10.53 4.03
CA LEU A 617 14.59 11.29 3.00
C LEU A 617 14.63 10.54 1.65
N PRO A 618 13.48 10.18 1.04
CA PRO A 618 13.47 9.40 -0.19
C PRO A 618 14.29 10.05 -1.32
N GLN A 619 15.10 9.27 -2.04
CA GLN A 619 15.95 9.76 -3.14
C GLN A 619 15.14 10.45 -4.25
N SER A 620 14.00 9.88 -4.61
CA SER A 620 13.06 10.46 -5.58
C SER A 620 12.55 11.87 -5.22
N GLN A 621 12.68 12.29 -3.96
CA GLN A 621 12.31 13.63 -3.46
C GLN A 621 13.53 14.48 -3.08
N GLY A 622 14.70 14.19 -3.66
CA GLY A 622 15.94 14.94 -3.43
C GLY A 622 16.87 14.33 -2.37
N GLY A 623 16.51 13.20 -1.77
CA GLY A 623 17.41 12.44 -0.88
C GLY A 623 17.95 13.30 0.27
N LEU A 624 19.28 13.28 0.44
CA LEU A 624 20.00 14.04 1.48
C LEU A 624 20.09 15.56 1.23
N GLN A 625 19.54 16.08 0.12
CA GLN A 625 19.68 17.49 -0.23
C GLN A 625 19.24 18.48 0.88
N PRO A 626 18.11 18.27 1.61
CA PRO A 626 17.74 19.16 2.71
C PRO A 626 18.78 19.23 3.82
N LEU A 627 19.46 18.11 4.12
CA LEU A 627 20.54 18.05 5.11
C LEU A 627 21.86 18.61 4.55
N ALA A 628 22.11 18.47 3.25
CA ALA A 628 23.33 18.95 2.61
C ALA A 628 23.45 20.49 2.62
N TYR A 629 22.33 21.21 2.74
CA TYR A 629 22.36 22.67 2.86
C TYR A 629 23.09 23.15 4.11
N GLY A 630 23.16 22.32 5.16
CA GLY A 630 23.92 22.60 6.38
C GLY A 630 25.42 22.84 6.12
N PHE A 631 26.00 22.28 5.05
CA PHE A 631 27.41 22.51 4.67
C PHE A 631 27.71 23.98 4.33
N TYR A 632 26.72 24.71 3.83
CA TYR A 632 26.89 26.09 3.37
C TYR A 632 26.39 27.12 4.40
N HIS A 633 25.93 26.65 5.56
CA HIS A 633 25.39 27.52 6.58
C HIS A 633 26.49 28.43 7.18
N PRO A 634 26.20 29.72 7.52
CA PRO A 634 27.19 30.62 8.12
C PRO A 634 27.74 30.14 9.47
N SER A 635 26.89 29.56 10.34
CA SER A 635 27.28 29.00 11.64
C SER A 635 28.23 27.81 11.50
N LEU A 636 29.36 27.88 12.21
CA LEU A 636 30.36 26.80 12.26
C LEU A 636 29.78 25.53 12.92
N ALA A 637 28.94 25.69 13.94
CA ALA A 637 28.35 24.57 14.68
C ALA A 637 27.45 23.73 13.77
N ILE A 638 26.56 24.37 13.00
CA ILE A 638 25.72 23.69 12.01
C ILE A 638 26.56 22.92 10.99
N ARG A 639 27.62 23.54 10.44
CA ARG A 639 28.51 22.86 9.49
C ARG A 639 29.17 21.63 10.12
N LEU A 640 29.60 21.72 11.38
CA LEU A 640 30.22 20.60 12.10
C LEU A 640 29.22 19.45 12.33
N TYR A 641 28.02 19.74 12.85
CA TYR A 641 26.96 18.74 13.04
C TYR A 641 26.57 18.06 11.71
N THR A 642 26.50 18.84 10.63
CA THR A 642 26.19 18.31 9.29
C THR A 642 27.26 17.32 8.82
N VAL A 643 28.54 17.65 8.98
CA VAL A 643 29.65 16.74 8.59
C VAL A 643 29.61 15.45 9.39
N ARG A 644 29.49 15.54 10.72
CA ARG A 644 29.41 14.35 11.60
C ARG A 644 28.23 13.46 11.25
N LEU A 645 27.06 14.06 10.95
CA LEU A 645 25.89 13.32 10.52
C LEU A 645 26.14 12.59 9.19
N PHE A 646 26.75 13.25 8.20
CA PHE A 646 27.07 12.62 6.91
C PHE A 646 28.12 11.51 7.02
N GLU A 647 29.08 11.60 7.95
CA GLU A 647 30.03 10.51 8.23
C GLU A 647 29.32 9.28 8.77
N LYS A 648 28.36 9.45 9.67
CA LYS A 648 27.54 8.34 10.19
C LYS A 648 26.65 7.74 9.10
N ILE A 649 26.05 8.59 8.26
CA ILE A 649 25.27 8.12 7.11
C ILE A 649 26.16 7.35 6.12
N GLU A 650 27.37 7.83 5.83
CA GLU A 650 28.32 7.15 4.93
C GLU A 650 28.76 5.77 5.47
N GLY A 651 28.76 5.58 6.79
CA GLY A 651 29.06 4.30 7.43
C GLY A 651 28.00 3.21 7.20
N ASN A 652 26.74 3.60 6.94
CA ASN A 652 25.64 2.67 6.70
C ASN A 652 25.62 2.14 5.25
N GLN A 653 25.19 0.90 5.04
CA GLN A 653 25.15 0.26 3.71
C GLN A 653 24.31 1.06 2.69
N ALA A 654 23.10 1.47 3.06
CA ALA A 654 22.25 2.30 2.20
C ALA A 654 22.74 3.75 2.18
N GLY A 655 23.17 4.27 3.34
CA GLY A 655 23.62 5.65 3.47
C GLY A 655 24.85 5.99 2.63
N ALA A 656 25.82 5.07 2.48
CA ALA A 656 26.95 5.23 1.57
C ALA A 656 26.50 5.48 0.11
N ARG A 657 25.46 4.78 -0.34
CA ARG A 657 24.88 4.97 -1.69
C ARG A 657 24.17 6.31 -1.80
N TYR A 658 23.46 6.74 -0.74
CA TYR A 658 22.83 8.05 -0.67
C TYR A 658 23.83 9.20 -0.74
N VAL A 659 24.94 9.12 -0.01
CA VAL A 659 26.01 10.13 -0.05
C VAL A 659 26.61 10.21 -1.46
N ARG A 660 26.89 9.06 -2.09
CA ARG A 660 27.39 8.99 -3.47
C ARG A 660 26.40 9.50 -4.52
N SER A 661 25.09 9.41 -4.26
CA SER A 661 24.06 9.92 -5.17
C SER A 661 23.80 11.42 -5.01
N THR A 662 24.36 12.08 -3.98
CA THR A 662 24.24 13.54 -3.86
C THR A 662 24.95 14.27 -5.00
N ASN A 663 24.54 15.51 -5.27
CA ASN A 663 25.18 16.34 -6.28
C ASN A 663 26.69 16.52 -5.99
N PHE A 664 27.52 16.54 -7.04
CA PHE A 664 28.97 16.76 -6.97
C PHE A 664 29.37 17.94 -6.07
N PHE A 665 28.61 19.05 -6.10
CA PHE A 665 28.87 20.20 -5.21
C PHE A 665 28.76 19.85 -3.72
N HIS A 666 27.78 19.02 -3.34
CA HIS A 666 27.62 18.55 -1.96
C HIS A 666 28.73 17.57 -1.58
N GLN A 667 29.13 16.69 -2.50
CA GLN A 667 30.25 15.76 -2.29
C GLN A 667 31.57 16.50 -2.04
N CYS A 668 31.89 17.52 -2.84
CA CYS A 668 33.08 18.33 -2.63
C CYS A 668 33.02 19.12 -1.32
N ALA A 669 31.87 19.72 -0.98
CA ALA A 669 31.69 20.43 0.27
C ALA A 669 31.90 19.51 1.48
N PHE A 670 31.30 18.32 1.46
CA PHE A 670 31.48 17.31 2.49
C PHE A 670 32.95 16.90 2.64
N SER A 671 33.64 16.58 1.54
CA SER A 671 35.06 16.17 1.58
C SER A 671 35.97 17.29 2.11
N ASN A 672 35.74 18.53 1.70
CA ASN A 672 36.57 19.67 2.12
C ASN A 672 36.35 20.01 3.60
N LEU A 673 35.09 20.05 4.05
CA LEU A 673 34.77 20.33 5.45
C LEU A 673 35.22 19.19 6.37
N ARG A 674 35.08 17.93 5.94
CA ARG A 674 35.61 16.78 6.66
C ARG A 674 37.11 16.91 6.90
N HIS A 675 37.88 17.26 5.87
CA HIS A 675 39.31 17.50 6.03
C HIS A 675 39.59 18.71 6.94
N ALA A 676 38.82 19.79 6.81
CA ALA A 676 39.02 21.00 7.61
C ALA A 676 38.71 20.82 9.10
N PHE A 677 37.79 19.92 9.46
CA PHE A 677 37.46 19.61 10.86
C PHE A 677 38.29 18.46 11.44
N ALA A 678 38.97 17.68 10.60
CA ALA A 678 39.89 16.63 11.02
C ALA A 678 41.32 17.14 11.28
N CYS A 679 41.71 18.26 10.67
CA CYS A 679 42.94 19.01 10.95
C CYS A 679 42.72 20.03 12.08
#